data_AF-A0A8C9VNB0-F1
#
_entry.id   AF-A0A8C9VNB0-F1
#
_cell.length_a   1.000
_cell.length_b   1.000
_cell.length_c   1.000
_cell.angle_alpha   90.00
_cell.angle_beta   90.00
_cell.angle_gamma   90.00
#
_symmetry.space_group_name_H-M   'P 1'
#
loop_
_entity.id
_entity.type
_entity.pdbx_description
1 polymer ?
#
loop_
_entity_poly.entity_id
_entity_poly.type
_entity_poly.pdbx_seq_one_letter_code
_entity_poly.pdbx_strand_id
1 'polypeptide(L)'
;MGTRTGQQVFLRAEDPLSHSDAFQDALLRLASVTETRSLRNVVKEVLETVLPKVENVFVYLLEPQSGHLLCDDPPHELPAEGKLREVLTQKKRVQCGGLALSELHESQRNSLAAPLPPERRVLIIPLVDRDQALVIALILVSCKQLSEVEEQHLGILEKHVAVACKRVQASAQRPQGSLSPNPSHNSLAKPESARTGETYSELDRKILQLCGELYDLDAASLQLKVINYLQQETQSLCCCLLLVSEDNHQLFCQVVGDKVLEEEISFSLTFGRFGEVVEKKKSITLQNVSPEEHRQLNSLLGFEAQSMLCVPVVSRATSQVVALACAFNKMGGQKYTEADEHKIQHCFCYTSTVLTSTLAFQKEQKLKFECQALLQVAKNLFTHLDDVSVLLQEIIIEARNLSNAEICSVFLLDTVSHELVAKVFDGGVVNDDEKEFRIPADQGIAGHVATTGKILNIKDAYSHPLFYRGVDDSTGFRTRNILCFPIKDENNEVIGVAELVNKTNGPWFNRFDEDLATAFSIYCGISIAHSLLYKKVHEAQFRSHLANEMMMYHMKVSDEEVSKLLASGIEPVRKIHPSFAEFTYTPRSLPDESTPMGILSMFEDMGFTNTYKINLQTLARFCLMVKKGYRDPPYHNWMHAFSVSHFCYLLYKNLELSNYLEDIEIFALFVSCMCHDLDHRGTNNSFQVASKSVLAALYSSEGSVMERHHFAQAIAILNTHGCNIFDKFSRKDYQRMLDLMRDIILATDLAHHLRIFKDLQKMADAGYDPRNRNHHSLLLCLLMTSCDLSDQTKGWKTTRKIAELIYKEFFSQGDLEKAMGNRPSEMMDREKAYIPELQISFMEHIAMPVYKLLQEVFPKSTELYERVAANREQWTRVSHKFTIRGLPSNNSLDFLDEEYELLQAQAAQGEDVRKMNGCLEPRASLEDTDGEGNQ
;
A
#
# COMPACT_ATOMS: atom_id res chain seq x y z
N MET A 1 -30.98 8.29 -16.13
CA MET A 1 -31.88 9.44 -16.32
C MET A 1 -32.26 9.96 -14.96
N GLY A 2 -31.75 11.14 -14.58
CA GLY A 2 -32.07 11.80 -13.33
C GLY A 2 -32.10 13.31 -13.57
N THR A 3 -33.28 13.89 -13.47
CA THR A 3 -33.53 15.33 -13.62
C THR A 3 -32.98 16.06 -12.40
N ARG A 4 -31.84 16.73 -12.54
CA ARG A 4 -31.30 17.65 -11.53
C ARG A 4 -32.00 19.01 -11.66
N THR A 5 -32.83 19.34 -10.67
CA THR A 5 -33.36 20.68 -10.44
C THR A 5 -32.21 21.63 -10.06
N GLY A 6 -32.27 22.86 -10.59
CA GLY A 6 -31.19 23.85 -10.50
C GLY A 6 -30.84 24.21 -9.05
N GLN A 7 -29.59 23.99 -8.68
CA GLN A 7 -28.99 24.56 -7.48
C GLN A 7 -28.88 26.08 -7.66
N GLN A 8 -29.70 26.83 -6.92
CA GLN A 8 -29.33 28.19 -6.53
C GLN A 8 -28.08 28.08 -5.64
N VAL A 9 -26.98 28.67 -6.09
CA VAL A 9 -25.73 28.75 -5.32
C VAL A 9 -25.95 29.74 -4.18
N PHE A 10 -26.39 29.25 -3.03
CA PHE A 10 -26.14 29.91 -1.75
C PHE A 10 -24.89 29.28 -1.12
N LEU A 11 -24.05 30.12 -0.52
CA LEU A 11 -22.74 29.79 0.05
C LEU A 11 -22.80 28.54 0.94
N ARG A 12 -21.89 27.59 0.72
CA ARG A 12 -21.64 26.46 1.63
C ARG A 12 -20.94 26.99 2.88
N ALA A 13 -21.43 26.61 4.06
CA ALA A 13 -20.82 26.96 5.36
C ALA A 13 -19.58 26.11 5.73
N GLU A 14 -18.75 25.74 4.75
CA GLU A 14 -17.59 24.84 4.95
C GLU A 14 -16.22 25.46 4.67
N ASP A 15 -16.11 26.78 4.46
CA ASP A 15 -14.81 27.45 4.42
C ASP A 15 -14.63 28.26 5.73
N PRO A 16 -13.72 27.85 6.64
CA PRO A 16 -13.50 28.52 7.92
C PRO A 16 -12.61 29.75 7.71
N LEU A 17 -13.13 30.74 7.00
CA LEU A 17 -12.47 32.04 6.78
C LEU A 17 -13.47 33.12 7.15
N SER A 18 -13.09 34.00 8.07
CA SER A 18 -13.78 35.27 8.29
C SER A 18 -13.63 36.10 7.01
N HIS A 19 -14.53 35.91 6.05
CA HIS A 19 -14.54 36.69 4.83
C HIS A 19 -14.78 38.16 5.20
N SER A 20 -13.97 39.07 4.65
CA SER A 20 -14.17 40.50 4.90
C SER A 20 -15.53 40.95 4.35
N ASP A 21 -16.15 41.95 4.96
CA ASP A 21 -17.40 42.56 4.47
C ASP A 21 -17.29 42.96 2.98
N ALA A 22 -16.09 43.36 2.54
CA ALA A 22 -15.79 43.70 1.16
C ALA A 22 -15.93 42.50 0.19
N PHE A 23 -15.60 41.28 0.62
CA PHE A 23 -15.76 40.07 -0.18
C PHE A 23 -17.24 39.69 -0.33
N GLN A 24 -18.02 39.78 0.74
CA GLN A 24 -19.46 39.51 0.69
C GLN A 24 -20.20 40.56 -0.15
N ASP A 25 -19.87 41.84 -0.01
CA ASP A 25 -20.45 42.91 -0.84
C ASP A 25 -20.12 42.70 -2.33
N ALA A 26 -18.89 42.29 -2.64
CA ALA A 26 -18.48 41.97 -4.00
C ALA A 26 -19.30 40.82 -4.63
N LEU A 27 -19.61 39.76 -3.86
CA LEU A 27 -20.47 38.67 -4.32
C LEU A 27 -21.93 39.13 -4.54
N LEU A 28 -22.44 39.99 -3.67
CA LEU A 28 -23.79 40.57 -3.82
C LEU A 28 -23.89 41.48 -5.06
N ARG A 29 -22.85 42.27 -5.36
CA ARG A 29 -22.78 43.07 -6.58
C ARG A 29 -22.78 42.21 -7.84
N LEU A 30 -22.05 41.09 -7.85
CA LEU A 30 -22.13 40.13 -8.97
C LEU A 30 -23.52 39.50 -9.07
N ALA A 31 -24.22 39.29 -7.95
CA ALA A 31 -25.57 38.73 -7.95
C ALA A 31 -26.64 39.70 -8.48
N SER A 32 -26.43 41.01 -8.37
CA SER A 32 -27.41 42.04 -8.80
C SER A 32 -27.31 42.41 -10.28
N VAL A 33 -26.24 42.03 -11.00
CA VAL A 33 -26.09 42.39 -12.42
C VAL A 33 -27.10 41.67 -13.32
N THR A 34 -27.80 42.46 -14.14
CA THR A 34 -28.80 42.01 -15.12
C THR A 34 -28.42 42.27 -16.58
N GLU A 35 -27.45 43.17 -16.84
CA GLU A 35 -27.06 43.60 -18.19
C GLU A 35 -25.62 43.21 -18.57
N THR A 36 -25.40 42.82 -19.83
CA THR A 36 -24.09 42.37 -20.34
C THR A 36 -23.02 43.45 -20.30
N ARG A 37 -23.38 44.71 -20.57
CA ARG A 37 -22.44 45.84 -20.53
C ARG A 37 -21.95 46.12 -19.11
N SER A 38 -22.87 46.08 -18.14
CA SER A 38 -22.57 46.30 -16.73
C SER A 38 -21.77 45.15 -16.12
N LEU A 39 -21.91 43.92 -16.64
CA LEU A 39 -21.19 42.75 -16.14
C LEU A 39 -19.68 42.88 -16.26
N ARG A 40 -19.14 43.40 -17.37
CA ARG A 40 -17.69 43.57 -17.55
C ARG A 40 -17.10 44.50 -16.49
N ASN A 41 -17.76 45.64 -16.24
CA ASN A 41 -17.35 46.63 -15.26
C ASN A 41 -17.42 46.08 -13.84
N VAL A 42 -18.52 45.40 -13.49
CA VAL A 42 -18.67 44.82 -12.15
C VAL A 42 -17.64 43.71 -11.90
N VAL A 43 -17.33 42.86 -12.89
CA VAL A 43 -16.28 41.84 -12.75
C VAL A 43 -14.91 42.48 -12.50
N LYS A 44 -14.60 43.57 -13.20
CA LYS A 44 -13.37 44.33 -13.01
C LYS A 44 -13.30 44.96 -11.60
N GLU A 45 -14.33 45.69 -11.20
CA GLU A 45 -14.41 46.32 -9.87
C GLU A 45 -14.32 45.30 -8.74
N VAL A 46 -14.97 44.15 -8.89
CA VAL A 46 -14.94 43.07 -7.89
C VAL A 46 -13.55 42.44 -7.78
N LEU A 47 -12.87 42.20 -8.91
CA LEU A 47 -11.51 41.66 -8.88
C LEU A 47 -10.52 42.66 -8.28
N GLU A 48 -10.64 43.95 -8.60
CA GLU A 48 -9.81 45.01 -8.01
C GLU A 48 -10.09 45.21 -6.50
N THR A 49 -11.34 45.06 -6.07
CA THR A 49 -11.74 45.21 -4.65
C THR A 49 -11.28 44.03 -3.80
N VAL A 50 -11.40 42.80 -4.32
CA VAL A 50 -11.09 41.57 -3.57
C VAL A 50 -9.60 41.24 -3.59
N LEU A 51 -8.89 41.63 -4.67
CA LEU A 51 -7.48 41.30 -4.87
C LEU A 51 -6.64 42.57 -4.99
N PRO A 52 -6.12 43.13 -3.88
CA PRO A 52 -5.42 44.42 -3.87
C PRO A 52 -4.10 44.42 -4.66
N LYS A 53 -3.59 43.24 -5.04
CA LYS A 53 -2.38 43.07 -5.87
C LYS A 53 -2.66 43.03 -7.37
N VAL A 54 -3.93 43.15 -7.77
CA VAL A 54 -4.34 43.25 -9.18
C VAL A 54 -4.13 44.67 -9.66
N GLU A 55 -3.41 44.82 -10.76
CA GLU A 55 -3.11 46.14 -11.33
C GLU A 55 -3.97 46.44 -12.56
N ASN A 56 -4.29 45.43 -13.38
CA ASN A 56 -5.11 45.59 -14.57
C ASN A 56 -5.95 44.32 -14.81
N VAL A 57 -7.21 44.51 -15.20
CA VAL A 57 -8.14 43.44 -15.57
C VAL A 57 -8.75 43.71 -16.94
N PHE A 58 -8.75 42.71 -17.82
CA PHE A 58 -9.45 42.74 -19.10
C PHE A 58 -10.41 41.55 -19.17
N VAL A 59 -11.68 41.84 -19.49
CA VAL A 59 -12.75 40.82 -19.55
C VAL A 59 -13.24 40.69 -20.99
N TYR A 60 -13.09 39.49 -21.54
CA TYR A 60 -13.70 39.10 -22.81
C TYR A 60 -14.94 38.27 -22.52
N LEU A 61 -16.08 38.69 -23.07
CA LEU A 61 -17.33 37.93 -22.97
C LEU A 61 -17.69 37.35 -24.34
N LEU A 62 -18.27 36.15 -24.33
CA LEU A 62 -18.77 35.51 -25.53
C LEU A 62 -20.02 36.26 -26.01
N GLU A 63 -19.98 36.74 -27.26
CA GLU A 63 -21.14 37.30 -27.91
C GLU A 63 -22.01 36.19 -28.53
N PRO A 64 -23.27 36.01 -28.11
CA PRO A 64 -24.09 34.87 -28.54
C PRO A 64 -24.37 34.79 -30.04
N GLN A 65 -24.31 35.92 -30.74
CA GLN A 65 -24.64 36.01 -32.17
C GLN A 65 -23.44 35.68 -33.07
N SER A 66 -22.24 36.09 -32.66
CA SER A 66 -21.02 35.95 -33.46
C SER A 66 -20.18 34.74 -33.00
N GLY A 67 -20.33 34.29 -31.74
CA GLY A 67 -19.51 33.21 -31.16
C GLY A 67 -18.07 33.64 -30.85
N HIS A 68 -17.77 34.92 -31.03
CA HIS A 68 -16.46 35.52 -30.78
C HIS A 68 -16.38 36.10 -29.36
N LEU A 69 -15.17 36.15 -28.81
CA LEU A 69 -14.87 36.72 -27.49
C LEU A 69 -14.48 38.19 -27.66
N LEU A 70 -15.32 39.10 -27.14
CA LEU A 70 -15.16 40.55 -27.31
C LEU A 70 -14.83 41.23 -25.98
N CYS A 71 -13.81 42.10 -25.99
CA CYS A 71 -13.47 43.02 -24.91
C CYS A 71 -13.87 44.45 -25.30
N ASP A 72 -14.43 45.24 -24.38
CA ASP A 72 -14.91 46.61 -24.65
C ASP A 72 -13.89 47.71 -24.28
N ASP A 73 -12.73 47.35 -23.70
CA ASP A 73 -11.73 48.28 -23.16
C ASP A 73 -10.38 48.22 -23.90
N PRO A 74 -10.23 48.81 -25.11
CA PRO A 74 -11.24 49.30 -26.06
C PRO A 74 -11.86 48.14 -26.86
N PRO A 75 -12.95 48.36 -27.63
CA PRO A 75 -13.64 47.30 -28.38
C PRO A 75 -12.69 46.57 -29.37
N HIS A 76 -12.36 45.32 -29.06
CA HIS A 76 -11.58 44.43 -29.93
C HIS A 76 -11.93 42.96 -29.70
N GLU A 77 -11.68 42.15 -30.72
CA GLU A 77 -11.83 40.71 -30.65
C GLU A 77 -10.55 40.04 -30.15
N LEU A 78 -10.70 38.91 -29.45
CA LEU A 78 -9.57 38.07 -29.07
C LEU A 78 -8.80 37.58 -30.32
N PRO A 79 -7.46 37.73 -30.38
CA PRO A 79 -6.65 37.26 -31.51
C PRO A 79 -6.79 35.76 -31.82
N ALA A 80 -6.71 35.42 -33.11
CA ALA A 80 -6.95 34.05 -33.61
C ALA A 80 -5.83 33.05 -33.26
N GLU A 81 -4.60 33.52 -33.02
CA GLU A 81 -3.41 32.69 -32.79
C GLU A 81 -2.68 33.14 -31.51
N GLY A 82 -1.96 32.20 -30.89
CA GLY A 82 -1.13 32.46 -29.70
C GLY A 82 -1.57 31.74 -28.43
N LYS A 83 -0.91 32.05 -27.32
CA LYS A 83 -1.07 31.42 -26.01
C LYS A 83 -2.49 31.57 -25.45
N LEU A 84 -3.16 32.69 -25.73
CA LEU A 84 -4.57 32.89 -25.35
C LEU A 84 -5.49 31.81 -25.96
N ARG A 85 -5.24 31.38 -27.19
CA ARG A 85 -6.04 30.35 -27.87
C ARG A 85 -5.73 28.94 -27.37
N GLU A 86 -4.48 28.66 -27.02
CA GLU A 86 -4.09 27.40 -26.36
C GLU A 86 -4.83 27.24 -25.03
N VAL A 87 -4.91 28.31 -24.22
CA VAL A 87 -5.61 28.29 -22.93
C VAL A 87 -7.12 28.05 -23.11
N LEU A 88 -7.74 28.63 -24.13
CA LEU A 88 -9.15 28.34 -24.46
C LEU A 88 -9.38 26.87 -24.83
N THR A 89 -8.41 26.24 -25.50
CA THR A 89 -8.46 24.82 -25.86
C THR A 89 -8.26 23.92 -24.63
N GLN A 90 -7.33 24.30 -23.75
CA GLN A 90 -7.01 23.55 -22.53
C GLN A 90 -8.05 23.73 -21.40
N LYS A 91 -8.83 24.83 -21.42
CA LYS A 91 -9.91 25.12 -20.46
C LYS A 91 -9.44 25.13 -19.00
N LYS A 92 -8.18 25.50 -18.76
CA LYS A 92 -7.56 25.60 -17.44
C LYS A 92 -6.89 26.95 -17.28
N ARG A 93 -6.87 27.47 -16.05
CA ARG A 93 -6.16 28.72 -15.70
C ARG A 93 -4.66 28.56 -15.92
N VAL A 94 -4.03 29.54 -16.57
CA VAL A 94 -2.59 29.53 -16.85
C VAL A 94 -1.95 30.82 -16.35
N GLN A 95 -0.74 30.71 -15.79
CA GLN A 95 0.08 31.83 -15.36
C GLN A 95 1.30 31.99 -16.29
N CYS A 96 1.62 33.21 -16.70
CA CYS A 96 2.82 33.50 -17.50
C CYS A 96 3.48 34.84 -17.16
N GLY A 97 4.76 34.99 -17.54
CA GLY A 97 5.54 36.23 -17.36
C GLY A 97 5.28 37.32 -18.40
N GLY A 98 4.10 37.31 -19.03
CA GLY A 98 3.72 38.20 -20.13
C GLY A 98 3.24 37.45 -21.38
N LEU A 99 2.58 38.18 -22.29
CA LEU A 99 2.05 37.71 -23.57
C LEU A 99 2.84 38.36 -24.73
N ALA A 100 2.86 37.72 -25.90
CA ALA A 100 3.53 38.28 -27.07
C ALA A 100 2.80 39.53 -27.58
N LEU A 101 3.53 40.48 -28.18
CA LEU A 101 2.94 41.73 -28.72
C LEU A 101 1.89 41.48 -29.82
N SER A 102 1.99 40.35 -30.52
CA SER A 102 1.02 39.90 -31.53
C SER A 102 -0.31 39.43 -30.92
N GLU A 103 -0.34 39.09 -29.64
CA GLU A 103 -1.52 38.59 -28.91
C GLU A 103 -2.27 39.70 -28.16
N LEU A 104 -1.78 40.94 -28.22
CA LEU A 104 -2.27 42.04 -27.39
C LEU A 104 -2.68 43.24 -28.24
N HIS A 105 -3.84 43.81 -27.90
CA HIS A 105 -4.26 45.11 -28.41
C HIS A 105 -3.32 46.23 -27.89
N GLU A 106 -3.18 47.34 -28.62
CA GLU A 106 -2.21 48.42 -28.28
C GLU A 106 -2.36 48.95 -26.85
N SER A 107 -3.59 49.04 -26.35
CA SER A 107 -3.92 49.44 -24.98
C SER A 107 -3.45 48.45 -23.89
N GLN A 108 -3.27 47.17 -24.24
CA GLN A 108 -2.92 46.09 -23.33
C GLN A 108 -1.42 45.82 -23.28
N ARG A 109 -0.67 46.26 -24.30
CA ARG A 109 0.78 46.02 -24.43
C ARG A 109 1.56 46.55 -23.23
N ASN A 110 1.17 47.70 -22.69
CA ASN A 110 1.88 48.32 -21.55
C ASN A 110 1.77 47.51 -20.25
N SER A 111 0.71 46.70 -20.08
CA SER A 111 0.42 45.99 -18.81
C SER A 111 0.59 44.47 -18.90
N LEU A 112 0.55 43.90 -20.11
CA LEU A 112 0.55 42.45 -20.33
C LEU A 112 1.69 41.94 -21.23
N ALA A 113 2.42 42.80 -21.97
CA ALA A 113 3.43 42.33 -22.91
C ALA A 113 4.71 41.82 -22.23
N ALA A 114 5.25 40.71 -22.74
CA ALA A 114 6.55 40.20 -22.32
C ALA A 114 7.70 41.07 -22.89
N PRO A 115 8.81 41.26 -22.14
CA PRO A 115 9.07 40.74 -20.79
C PRO A 115 8.45 41.63 -19.68
N LEU A 116 7.69 41.02 -18.77
CA LEU A 116 7.25 41.69 -17.54
C LEU A 116 8.33 41.62 -16.44
N PRO A 117 8.36 42.58 -15.49
CA PRO A 117 9.21 42.51 -14.31
C PRO A 117 8.99 41.21 -13.52
N PRO A 118 10.01 40.65 -12.83
CA PRO A 118 9.93 39.34 -12.16
C PRO A 118 8.84 39.23 -11.09
N GLU A 119 8.40 40.37 -10.53
CA GLU A 119 7.32 40.43 -9.54
C GLU A 119 5.91 40.43 -10.14
N ARG A 120 5.78 40.67 -11.46
CA ARG A 120 4.49 40.75 -12.16
C ARG A 120 4.24 39.51 -12.99
N ARG A 121 3.00 39.03 -12.96
CA ARG A 121 2.56 37.87 -13.73
C ARG A 121 1.19 38.16 -14.34
N VAL A 122 0.92 37.51 -15.47
CA VAL A 122 -0.40 37.50 -16.11
C VAL A 122 -1.09 36.20 -15.77
N LEU A 123 -2.30 36.28 -15.23
CA LEU A 123 -3.23 35.17 -15.07
C LEU A 123 -4.23 35.20 -16.22
N ILE A 124 -4.35 34.06 -16.91
CA ILE A 124 -5.29 33.84 -18.01
C ILE A 124 -6.35 32.87 -17.48
N ILE A 125 -7.58 33.36 -17.30
CA ILE A 125 -8.66 32.64 -16.60
C ILE A 125 -9.81 32.37 -17.58
N PRO A 126 -9.90 31.16 -18.17
CA PRO A 126 -11.03 30.78 -19.01
C PRO A 126 -12.22 30.33 -18.13
N LEU A 127 -13.37 30.98 -18.27
CA LEU A 127 -14.62 30.59 -17.62
C LEU A 127 -15.42 29.69 -18.54
N VAL A 128 -15.65 28.44 -18.11
CA VAL A 128 -16.28 27.39 -18.91
C VAL A 128 -17.69 27.12 -18.40
N ASP A 129 -18.64 27.06 -19.33
CA ASP A 129 -19.96 26.50 -19.07
C ASP A 129 -19.84 24.97 -18.87
N ARG A 130 -20.13 24.48 -17.66
CA ARG A 130 -20.11 23.05 -17.34
C ARG A 130 -21.14 22.22 -18.13
N ASP A 131 -22.21 22.82 -18.62
CA ASP A 131 -23.31 22.14 -19.30
C ASP A 131 -23.04 22.00 -20.81
N GLN A 132 -22.43 23.03 -21.42
CA GLN A 132 -22.14 23.08 -22.87
C GLN A 132 -20.66 22.84 -23.22
N ALA A 133 -19.80 22.73 -22.19
CA ALA A 133 -18.34 22.68 -22.31
C ALA A 133 -17.74 23.85 -23.14
N LEU A 134 -18.45 24.98 -23.25
CA LEU A 134 -18.05 26.13 -24.06
C LEU A 134 -17.46 27.24 -23.17
N VAL A 135 -16.44 27.95 -23.65
CA VAL A 135 -15.86 29.08 -22.90
C VAL A 135 -16.79 30.28 -23.04
N ILE A 136 -17.39 30.71 -21.94
CA ILE A 136 -18.37 31.81 -21.89
C ILE A 136 -17.71 33.17 -21.65
N ALA A 137 -16.51 33.18 -21.06
CA ALA A 137 -15.72 34.38 -20.84
C ALA A 137 -14.23 34.05 -20.66
N LEU A 138 -13.36 35.01 -20.94
CA LEU A 138 -11.92 34.94 -20.67
C LEU A 138 -11.51 36.19 -19.90
N ILE A 139 -10.87 36.02 -18.74
CA ILE A 139 -10.40 37.13 -17.92
C ILE A 139 -8.87 37.13 -17.93
N LEU A 140 -8.28 38.26 -18.28
CA LEU A 140 -6.84 38.52 -18.18
C LEU A 140 -6.57 39.43 -17.00
N VAL A 141 -5.72 38.99 -16.08
CA VAL A 141 -5.39 39.72 -14.87
C VAL A 141 -3.87 39.92 -14.80
N SER A 142 -3.42 41.17 -14.74
CA SER A 142 -2.04 41.52 -14.41
C SER A 142 -1.95 41.74 -12.91
N CYS A 143 -1.16 40.91 -12.21
CA CYS A 143 -1.05 41.00 -10.75
C CYS A 143 0.36 40.65 -10.26
N LYS A 144 0.65 41.04 -9.01
CA LYS A 144 1.79 40.50 -8.26
C LYS A 144 1.48 39.09 -7.74
N GLN A 145 2.46 38.42 -7.14
CA GLN A 145 2.26 37.10 -6.54
C GLN A 145 1.14 37.12 -5.48
N LEU A 146 0.07 36.36 -5.76
CA LEU A 146 -1.07 36.21 -4.87
C LEU A 146 -0.69 35.33 -3.67
N SER A 147 -1.25 35.66 -2.51
CA SER A 147 -1.21 34.83 -1.30
C SER A 147 -2.20 33.67 -1.43
N GLU A 148 -2.07 32.67 -0.56
CA GLU A 148 -2.95 31.50 -0.54
C GLU A 148 -4.43 31.87 -0.32
N VAL A 149 -4.70 32.88 0.52
CA VAL A 149 -6.07 33.40 0.76
C VAL A 149 -6.61 34.12 -0.48
N GLU A 150 -5.78 34.91 -1.18
CA GLU A 150 -6.16 35.59 -2.42
C GLU A 150 -6.48 34.60 -3.55
N GLU A 151 -5.72 33.49 -3.64
CA GLU A 151 -5.99 32.41 -4.59
C GLU A 151 -7.33 31.69 -4.30
N GLN A 152 -7.65 31.47 -3.03
CA GLN A 152 -8.94 30.89 -2.62
C GLN A 152 -10.10 31.83 -2.96
N HIS A 153 -9.99 33.12 -2.64
CA HIS A 153 -10.99 34.13 -3.01
C HIS A 153 -11.19 34.24 -4.52
N LEU A 154 -10.10 34.21 -5.30
CA LEU A 154 -10.16 34.21 -6.77
C LEU A 154 -10.92 32.97 -7.28
N GLY A 155 -10.66 31.78 -6.74
CA GLY A 155 -11.37 30.55 -7.12
C GLY A 155 -12.88 30.56 -6.81
N ILE A 156 -13.30 31.26 -5.75
CA ILE A 156 -14.72 31.47 -5.44
C ILE A 156 -15.34 32.48 -6.41
N LEU A 157 -14.63 33.58 -6.69
CA LEU A 157 -15.07 34.61 -7.65
C LEU A 157 -15.24 34.03 -9.05
N GLU A 158 -14.31 33.21 -9.54
CA GLU A 158 -14.39 32.54 -10.84
C GLU A 158 -15.74 31.81 -11.02
N LYS A 159 -16.19 31.09 -9.98
CA LYS A 159 -17.48 30.37 -9.99
C LYS A 159 -18.67 31.33 -10.04
N HIS A 160 -18.64 32.41 -9.25
CA HIS A 160 -19.73 33.38 -9.18
C HIS A 160 -19.83 34.22 -10.46
N VAL A 161 -18.69 34.60 -11.05
CA VAL A 161 -18.66 35.30 -12.34
C VAL A 161 -19.20 34.39 -13.45
N ALA A 162 -18.87 33.10 -13.46
CA ALA A 162 -19.45 32.16 -14.43
C ALA A 162 -20.98 32.05 -14.31
N VAL A 163 -21.51 32.01 -13.09
CA VAL A 163 -22.96 32.02 -12.83
C VAL A 163 -23.61 33.33 -13.27
N ALA A 164 -22.97 34.47 -12.98
CA ALA A 164 -23.46 35.78 -13.40
C ALA A 164 -23.46 35.92 -14.95
N CYS A 165 -22.41 35.46 -15.63
CA CYS A 165 -22.34 35.41 -17.10
C CYS A 165 -23.50 34.62 -17.70
N LYS A 166 -23.75 33.40 -17.19
CA LYS A 166 -24.89 32.57 -17.62
C LYS A 166 -26.23 33.26 -17.41
N ARG A 167 -26.43 33.85 -16.22
CA ARG A 167 -27.69 34.53 -15.88
C ARG A 167 -27.98 35.69 -16.83
N VAL A 168 -26.98 36.51 -17.12
CA VAL A 168 -27.11 37.65 -18.02
C VAL A 168 -27.31 37.20 -19.47
N GLN A 169 -26.59 36.17 -19.93
CA GLN A 169 -26.77 35.59 -21.28
C GLN A 169 -28.17 34.95 -21.47
N ALA A 170 -28.70 34.27 -20.45
CA ALA A 170 -30.04 33.69 -20.48
C ALA A 170 -31.15 34.75 -20.54
N SER A 171 -30.92 35.93 -19.93
CA SER A 171 -31.83 37.08 -20.02
C SER A 171 -31.86 37.67 -21.43
N ALA A 172 -30.70 37.72 -22.11
CA ALA A 172 -30.57 38.26 -23.47
C ALA A 172 -31.20 37.39 -24.57
N GLN A 173 -31.45 36.09 -24.31
CA GLN A 173 -31.99 35.13 -25.29
C GLN A 173 -33.53 34.98 -25.25
N ARG A 174 -34.27 35.73 -24.41
CA ARG A 174 -35.74 35.68 -24.41
C ARG A 174 -36.32 36.51 -25.57
N PRO A 175 -37.06 35.91 -26.53
CA PRO A 175 -37.80 36.68 -27.53
C PRO A 175 -38.98 37.40 -26.88
N GLN A 176 -39.16 38.69 -27.19
CA GLN A 176 -40.43 39.37 -26.98
C GLN A 176 -41.48 38.79 -27.95
N GLY A 177 -42.48 38.03 -27.46
CA GLY A 177 -43.61 37.63 -28.31
C GLY A 177 -44.50 36.49 -27.80
N SER A 178 -45.79 36.80 -27.61
CA SER A 178 -47.00 35.96 -27.58
C SER A 178 -47.18 34.89 -26.48
N LEU A 179 -47.91 35.28 -25.42
CA LEU A 179 -48.69 34.37 -24.58
C LEU A 179 -50.14 34.33 -25.10
N SER A 180 -50.55 33.21 -25.70
CA SER A 180 -51.95 32.86 -25.88
C SER A 180 -52.32 31.78 -24.85
N PRO A 181 -53.37 31.95 -24.02
CA PRO A 181 -53.79 30.90 -23.09
C PRO A 181 -54.86 30.02 -23.75
N ASN A 182 -54.70 28.70 -23.65
CA ASN A 182 -55.83 27.78 -23.70
C ASN A 182 -55.67 26.69 -22.64
N PRO A 183 -56.79 26.16 -22.11
CA PRO A 183 -56.96 25.94 -20.68
C PRO A 183 -56.92 24.46 -20.30
N SER A 184 -56.48 24.17 -19.06
CA SER A 184 -56.71 22.87 -18.43
C SER A 184 -57.28 23.07 -17.02
N HIS A 185 -58.44 22.43 -16.84
CA HIS A 185 -59.35 22.41 -15.71
C HIS A 185 -58.70 22.31 -14.31
N ASN A 186 -58.83 23.38 -13.53
CA ASN A 186 -59.31 23.38 -12.14
C ASN A 186 -59.46 24.84 -11.70
N SER A 187 -60.53 25.46 -12.20
CA SER A 187 -60.97 26.78 -11.78
C SER A 187 -61.70 26.67 -10.45
N LEU A 188 -61.09 27.16 -9.37
CA LEU A 188 -61.85 27.74 -8.27
C LEU A 188 -62.70 28.87 -8.87
N ALA A 189 -64.00 28.85 -8.59
CA ALA A 189 -64.96 29.83 -9.04
C ALA A 189 -64.45 31.24 -8.71
N LYS A 190 -64.23 32.05 -9.76
CA LYS A 190 -64.10 33.50 -9.61
C LYS A 190 -65.42 34.03 -9.04
N PRO A 191 -65.41 34.86 -7.98
CA PRO A 191 -66.56 35.71 -7.74
C PRO A 191 -66.63 36.74 -8.88
N GLU A 192 -67.63 36.61 -9.74
CA GLU A 192 -67.98 37.65 -10.70
C GLU A 192 -68.56 38.84 -9.92
N SER A 193 -67.72 39.84 -9.64
CA SER A 193 -68.00 41.28 -9.84
C SER A 193 -67.17 42.15 -8.89
N ALA A 194 -66.04 42.67 -9.37
CA ALA A 194 -65.39 43.87 -8.83
C ALA A 194 -64.47 44.44 -9.92
N ARG A 195 -64.96 45.32 -10.81
CA ARG A 195 -64.78 46.78 -10.72
C ARG A 195 -63.47 47.20 -10.01
N THR A 196 -62.59 47.78 -10.81
CA THR A 196 -61.52 48.73 -10.45
C THR A 196 -61.62 49.29 -9.02
N GLY A 197 -60.70 48.86 -8.16
CA GLY A 197 -60.46 49.42 -6.83
C GLY A 197 -60.90 48.51 -5.67
N GLU A 198 -60.22 47.38 -5.45
CA GLU A 198 -60.37 46.60 -4.21
C GLU A 198 -59.07 46.56 -3.43
N THR A 199 -59.11 47.17 -2.25
CA THR A 199 -58.19 46.98 -1.13
C THR A 199 -57.94 45.50 -0.88
N TYR A 200 -56.67 45.10 -0.74
CA TYR A 200 -56.26 43.78 -0.23
C TYR A 200 -57.18 43.32 0.91
N SER A 201 -57.64 42.06 0.87
CA SER A 201 -58.49 41.53 1.94
C SER A 201 -57.73 41.59 3.27
N GLU A 202 -58.45 41.73 4.38
CA GLU A 202 -57.83 41.73 5.71
C GLU A 202 -57.00 40.47 5.94
N LEU A 203 -57.44 39.34 5.37
CA LEU A 203 -56.73 38.05 5.39
C LEU A 203 -55.38 38.13 4.65
N ASP A 204 -55.32 38.80 3.50
CA ASP A 204 -54.08 38.98 2.72
C ASP A 204 -53.07 39.89 3.44
N ARG A 205 -53.55 40.90 4.18
CA ARG A 205 -52.67 41.76 4.99
C ARG A 205 -52.06 40.99 6.15
N LYS A 206 -52.89 40.19 6.84
CA LYS A 206 -52.44 39.37 7.97
C LYS A 206 -51.49 38.26 7.54
N ILE A 207 -51.70 37.63 6.37
CA ILE A 207 -50.76 36.61 5.89
C ILE A 207 -49.43 37.21 5.47
N LEU A 208 -49.42 38.41 4.87
CA LEU A 208 -48.19 39.11 4.53
C LEU A 208 -47.39 39.50 5.79
N GLN A 209 -48.09 39.92 6.85
CA GLN A 209 -47.47 40.17 8.15
C GLN A 209 -46.86 38.88 8.72
N LEU A 210 -47.59 37.76 8.71
CA LEU A 210 -47.07 36.47 9.15
C LEU A 210 -45.82 36.07 8.37
N CYS A 211 -45.83 36.16 7.04
CA CYS A 211 -44.67 35.87 6.21
C CYS A 211 -43.46 36.77 6.56
N GLY A 212 -43.69 38.04 6.96
CA GLY A 212 -42.66 38.93 7.46
C GLY A 212 -42.10 38.55 8.84
N GLU A 213 -42.88 37.83 9.65
CA GLU A 213 -42.48 37.33 10.97
C GLU A 213 -41.82 35.93 10.92
N LEU A 214 -41.98 35.18 9.82
CA LEU A 214 -41.41 33.84 9.61
C LEU A 214 -39.95 33.90 9.11
N TYR A 215 -39.07 34.50 9.92
CA TYR A 215 -37.62 34.59 9.65
C TYR A 215 -36.75 33.74 10.59
N ASP A 216 -37.36 33.00 11.53
CA ASP A 216 -36.59 32.19 12.47
C ASP A 216 -35.87 31.04 11.75
N LEU A 217 -34.67 30.74 12.24
CA LEU A 217 -33.85 29.63 11.75
C LEU A 217 -34.32 28.27 12.29
N ASP A 218 -35.10 28.29 13.37
CA ASP A 218 -35.59 27.10 14.04
C ASP A 218 -37.01 26.72 13.58
N ALA A 219 -37.21 25.45 13.18
CA ALA A 219 -38.49 25.00 12.65
C ALA A 219 -39.60 24.99 13.72
N ALA A 220 -39.29 24.73 14.99
CA ALA A 220 -40.29 24.75 16.07
C ALA A 220 -40.79 26.18 16.32
N SER A 221 -39.89 27.17 16.28
CA SER A 221 -40.22 28.59 16.39
C SER A 221 -41.13 29.07 15.24
N LEU A 222 -40.86 28.64 14.00
CA LEU A 222 -41.72 28.90 12.85
C LEU A 222 -43.09 28.23 12.98
N GLN A 223 -43.12 26.96 13.42
CA GLN A 223 -44.37 26.23 13.68
C GLN A 223 -45.22 26.96 14.72
N LEU A 224 -44.62 27.46 15.79
CA LEU A 224 -45.32 28.19 16.86
C LEU A 224 -45.99 29.48 16.33
N LYS A 225 -45.30 30.26 15.49
CA LYS A 225 -45.87 31.46 14.85
C LYS A 225 -47.04 31.11 13.93
N VAL A 226 -46.91 30.06 13.11
CA VAL A 226 -48.00 29.59 12.23
C VAL A 226 -49.18 29.05 13.05
N ILE A 227 -48.93 28.27 14.10
CA ILE A 227 -49.97 27.70 14.98
C ILE A 227 -50.73 28.82 15.69
N ASN A 228 -50.05 29.81 16.25
CA ASN A 228 -50.67 30.97 16.89
C ASN A 228 -51.56 31.76 15.93
N TYR A 229 -51.09 31.99 14.70
CA TYR A 229 -51.89 32.63 13.66
C TYR A 229 -53.17 31.82 13.35
N LEU A 230 -53.03 30.50 13.20
CA LEU A 230 -54.17 29.62 12.92
C LEU A 230 -55.17 29.58 14.09
N GLN A 231 -54.70 29.57 15.34
CA GLN A 231 -55.57 29.65 16.52
C GLN A 231 -56.44 30.92 16.51
N GLN A 232 -55.83 32.07 16.20
CA GLN A 232 -56.54 33.35 16.13
C GLN A 232 -57.55 33.39 14.97
N GLU A 233 -57.15 33.00 13.77
CA GLU A 233 -57.98 33.13 12.57
C GLU A 233 -59.12 32.10 12.49
N THR A 234 -58.93 30.91 13.06
CA THR A 234 -59.98 29.86 13.13
C THR A 234 -60.81 29.94 14.41
N GLN A 235 -60.46 30.84 15.34
CA GLN A 235 -61.03 30.93 16.68
C GLN A 235 -61.01 29.56 17.39
N SER A 236 -59.87 28.88 17.34
CA SER A 236 -59.67 27.56 17.97
C SER A 236 -58.90 27.69 19.27
N LEU A 237 -59.27 26.88 20.26
CA LEU A 237 -58.60 26.85 21.56
C LEU A 237 -57.16 26.29 21.42
N CYS A 238 -56.96 25.29 20.56
CA CYS A 238 -55.65 24.70 20.30
C CYS A 238 -55.49 24.35 18.82
N CYS A 239 -54.30 24.56 18.27
CA CYS A 239 -53.91 24.04 16.96
C CYS A 239 -52.59 23.28 17.08
N CYS A 240 -52.36 22.29 16.24
CA CYS A 240 -51.06 21.63 16.11
C CYS A 240 -50.77 21.26 14.66
N LEU A 241 -49.49 21.02 14.37
CA LEU A 241 -49.03 20.52 13.08
C LEU A 241 -48.50 19.10 13.25
N LEU A 242 -49.02 18.19 12.43
CA LEU A 242 -48.57 16.80 12.36
C LEU A 242 -47.78 16.63 11.05
N LEU A 243 -46.46 16.57 11.15
CA LEU A 243 -45.55 16.45 10.00
C LEU A 243 -45.54 15.01 9.48
N VAL A 244 -45.63 14.83 8.17
CA VAL A 244 -45.57 13.49 7.55
C VAL A 244 -44.11 13.08 7.39
N SER A 245 -43.77 11.84 7.79
CA SER A 245 -42.45 11.23 7.54
C SER A 245 -42.16 11.15 6.04
N GLU A 246 -40.89 11.19 5.63
CA GLU A 246 -40.53 11.01 4.21
C GLU A 246 -41.02 9.67 3.64
N ASP A 247 -41.00 8.62 4.45
CA ASP A 247 -41.49 7.28 4.08
C ASP A 247 -43.03 7.18 4.04
N ASN A 248 -43.75 8.26 4.36
CA ASN A 248 -45.21 8.32 4.49
C ASN A 248 -45.81 7.23 5.42
N HIS A 249 -45.05 6.79 6.43
CA HIS A 249 -45.45 5.74 7.36
C HIS A 249 -45.61 6.22 8.81
N GLN A 250 -45.13 7.41 9.13
CA GLN A 250 -45.27 8.03 10.44
C GLN A 250 -45.68 9.50 10.35
N LEU A 251 -46.32 9.98 11.41
CA LEU A 251 -46.61 11.38 11.65
C LEU A 251 -45.87 11.82 12.91
N PHE A 252 -45.36 13.05 12.89
CA PHE A 252 -44.59 13.62 13.97
C PHE A 252 -45.19 14.94 14.45
N CYS A 253 -45.15 15.20 15.75
CA CYS A 253 -45.62 16.46 16.34
C CYS A 253 -44.62 16.97 17.37
N GLN A 254 -44.11 18.18 17.13
CA GLN A 254 -43.17 18.86 18.00
C GLN A 254 -43.81 20.05 18.75
N VAL A 255 -44.89 20.63 18.21
CA VAL A 255 -45.54 21.82 18.77
C VAL A 255 -47.05 21.62 18.88
N VAL A 256 -47.58 21.80 20.10
CA VAL A 256 -49.01 21.70 20.40
C VAL A 256 -49.46 22.99 21.08
N GLY A 257 -50.29 23.77 20.38
CA GLY A 257 -50.69 25.11 20.82
C GLY A 257 -49.49 26.04 20.96
N ASP A 258 -49.31 26.61 22.15
CA ASP A 258 -48.22 27.50 22.51
C ASP A 258 -46.99 26.78 23.10
N LYS A 259 -47.02 25.44 23.19
CA LYS A 259 -45.95 24.64 23.79
C LYS A 259 -45.15 23.88 22.75
N VAL A 260 -43.83 24.07 22.79
CA VAL A 260 -42.86 23.18 22.13
C VAL A 260 -42.57 22.02 23.08
N LEU A 261 -42.70 20.80 22.58
CA LEU A 261 -42.46 19.57 23.35
C LEU A 261 -40.96 19.28 23.43
N GLU A 262 -40.50 18.77 24.58
CA GLU A 262 -39.10 18.35 24.77
C GLU A 262 -38.76 17.12 23.93
N GLU A 263 -39.72 16.19 23.79
CA GLU A 263 -39.62 15.03 22.90
C GLU A 263 -40.69 15.10 21.81
N GLU A 264 -40.30 14.81 20.57
CA GLU A 264 -41.20 14.75 19.42
C GLU A 264 -42.09 13.50 19.51
N ILE A 265 -43.40 13.71 19.43
CA ILE A 265 -44.37 12.61 19.47
C ILE A 265 -44.46 12.00 18.07
N SER A 266 -44.27 10.69 17.94
CA SER A 266 -44.40 9.96 16.68
C SER A 266 -45.52 8.92 16.72
N PHE A 267 -46.22 8.73 15.60
CA PHE A 267 -47.29 7.74 15.47
C PHE A 267 -47.33 7.14 14.08
N SER A 268 -47.73 5.87 13.95
CA SER A 268 -47.77 5.20 12.65
C SER A 268 -49.03 5.55 11.85
N LEU A 269 -48.85 5.82 10.56
CA LEU A 269 -49.91 6.04 9.58
C LEU A 269 -50.67 4.75 9.18
N THR A 270 -50.18 3.56 9.61
CA THR A 270 -50.77 2.26 9.26
C THR A 270 -52.07 1.93 9.98
N PHE A 271 -52.44 2.71 11.00
CA PHE A 271 -53.74 2.61 11.68
C PHE A 271 -54.41 4.00 11.67
N GLY A 272 -55.44 4.15 10.84
CA GLY A 272 -56.46 5.16 11.08
C GLY A 272 -56.89 6.08 9.93
N ARG A 273 -57.89 6.92 10.23
CA ARG A 273 -58.50 7.92 9.34
C ARG A 273 -57.55 9.05 8.96
N PHE A 274 -56.49 9.29 9.75
CA PHE A 274 -55.42 10.22 9.38
C PHE A 274 -54.58 9.72 8.18
N GLY A 275 -54.41 8.40 8.04
CA GLY A 275 -53.81 7.82 6.83
C GLY A 275 -54.66 8.08 5.58
N GLU A 276 -55.99 7.98 5.70
CA GLU A 276 -56.90 8.33 4.60
C GLU A 276 -56.83 9.83 4.22
N VAL A 277 -56.53 10.72 5.18
CA VAL A 277 -56.33 12.16 4.90
C VAL A 277 -55.09 12.37 4.04
N VAL A 278 -53.99 11.67 4.35
CA VAL A 278 -52.75 11.71 3.57
C VAL A 278 -52.96 11.16 2.16
N GLU A 279 -53.64 10.02 2.02
CA GLU A 279 -53.91 9.38 0.71
C GLU A 279 -54.92 10.15 -0.14
N LYS A 280 -56.08 10.51 0.43
CA LYS A 280 -57.20 11.11 -0.31
C LYS A 280 -57.10 12.63 -0.42
N LYS A 281 -56.19 13.27 0.33
CA LYS A 281 -55.99 14.73 0.37
C LYS A 281 -57.28 15.50 0.68
N LYS A 282 -58.13 14.93 1.52
CA LYS A 282 -59.41 15.51 1.94
C LYS A 282 -59.36 15.85 3.42
N SER A 283 -59.89 17.01 3.77
CA SER A 283 -60.08 17.41 5.16
C SER A 283 -61.04 16.45 5.87
N ILE A 284 -60.81 16.25 7.17
CA ILE A 284 -61.70 15.46 8.03
C ILE A 284 -62.10 16.27 9.25
N THR A 285 -63.27 15.94 9.79
CA THR A 285 -63.75 16.49 11.05
C THR A 285 -63.85 15.39 12.11
N LEU A 286 -64.11 15.77 13.37
CA LEU A 286 -64.23 14.82 14.48
C LEU A 286 -65.24 13.69 14.23
N GLN A 287 -66.29 13.93 13.44
CA GLN A 287 -67.31 12.92 13.08
C GLN A 287 -66.76 11.78 12.21
N ASN A 288 -65.62 12.00 11.55
CA ASN A 288 -64.96 11.02 10.70
C ASN A 288 -63.91 10.18 11.44
N VAL A 289 -63.64 10.47 12.72
CA VAL A 289 -62.64 9.80 13.56
C VAL A 289 -63.31 8.72 14.41
N SER A 290 -62.67 7.57 14.55
CA SER A 290 -63.18 6.48 15.39
C SER A 290 -63.07 6.79 16.89
N PRO A 291 -63.88 6.16 17.76
CA PRO A 291 -63.83 6.38 19.21
C PRO A 291 -62.50 5.96 19.88
N GLU A 292 -61.73 5.09 19.22
CA GLU A 292 -60.44 4.61 19.70
C GLU A 292 -59.32 5.62 19.38
N GLU A 293 -59.27 6.10 18.13
CA GLU A 293 -58.39 7.20 17.72
C GLU A 293 -58.68 8.48 18.50
N HIS A 294 -59.95 8.75 18.80
CA HIS A 294 -60.34 9.91 19.59
C HIS A 294 -59.79 9.84 21.02
N ARG A 295 -59.81 8.66 21.65
CA ARG A 295 -59.18 8.44 22.97
C ARG A 295 -57.67 8.61 22.94
N GLN A 296 -57.02 8.09 21.90
CA GLN A 296 -55.57 8.21 21.73
C GLN A 296 -55.15 9.67 21.51
N LEU A 297 -55.89 10.40 20.66
CA LEU A 297 -55.68 11.82 20.41
C LEU A 297 -55.87 12.66 21.68
N ASN A 298 -56.91 12.39 22.48
CA ASN A 298 -57.11 13.07 23.77
C ASN A 298 -55.97 12.77 24.77
N SER A 299 -55.47 11.53 24.79
CA SER A 299 -54.32 11.16 25.63
C SER A 299 -53.03 11.88 25.23
N LEU A 300 -52.84 12.14 23.93
CA LEU A 300 -51.64 12.80 23.41
C LEU A 300 -51.69 14.32 23.57
N LEU A 301 -52.86 14.94 23.34
CA LEU A 301 -53.06 16.37 23.48
C LEU A 301 -53.17 16.82 24.95
N GLY A 302 -53.51 15.89 25.86
CA GLY A 302 -53.70 16.19 27.28
C GLY A 302 -55.01 16.94 27.58
N PHE A 303 -55.92 17.04 26.62
CA PHE A 303 -57.26 17.64 26.77
C PHE A 303 -58.30 16.90 25.90
N GLU A 304 -59.58 17.10 26.21
CA GLU A 304 -60.70 16.49 25.47
C GLU A 304 -61.06 17.31 24.22
N ALA A 305 -60.97 16.70 23.03
CA ALA A 305 -61.33 17.36 21.77
C ALA A 305 -62.84 17.22 21.46
N GLN A 306 -63.62 18.27 21.74
CA GLN A 306 -65.05 18.36 21.46
C GLN A 306 -65.37 18.70 19.99
N SER A 307 -64.46 19.39 19.32
CA SER A 307 -64.51 19.63 17.87
C SER A 307 -63.11 19.58 17.27
N MET A 308 -63.01 19.11 16.02
CA MET A 308 -61.74 18.98 15.29
C MET A 308 -61.93 19.29 13.82
N LEU A 309 -60.98 20.01 13.23
CA LEU A 309 -60.78 20.16 11.79
C LEU A 309 -59.33 19.80 11.46
N CYS A 310 -59.13 18.79 10.62
CA CYS A 310 -57.81 18.37 10.15
C CYS A 310 -57.72 18.63 8.64
N VAL A 311 -56.82 19.51 8.24
CA VAL A 311 -56.62 19.92 6.84
C VAL A 311 -55.26 19.41 6.34
N PRO A 312 -55.22 18.66 5.23
CA PRO A 312 -53.95 18.23 4.65
C PRO A 312 -53.20 19.41 4.01
N VAL A 313 -51.95 19.59 4.41
CA VAL A 313 -51.03 20.56 3.82
C VAL A 313 -50.33 19.90 2.63
N VAL A 314 -50.78 20.24 1.43
CA VAL A 314 -50.21 19.72 0.19
C VAL A 314 -49.08 20.64 -0.27
N SER A 315 -47.88 20.09 -0.42
CA SER A 315 -46.75 20.82 -0.98
C SER A 315 -47.01 21.13 -2.46
N ARG A 316 -46.89 22.40 -2.84
CA ARG A 316 -47.02 22.83 -4.25
C ARG A 316 -45.92 22.27 -5.14
N ALA A 317 -44.76 21.95 -4.58
CA ALA A 317 -43.62 21.43 -5.33
C ALA A 317 -43.74 19.93 -5.60
N THR A 318 -44.10 19.13 -4.60
CA THR A 318 -44.15 17.66 -4.71
C THR A 318 -45.55 17.12 -4.97
N SER A 319 -46.59 17.96 -4.84
CA SER A 319 -48.00 17.56 -4.83
C SER A 319 -48.33 16.48 -3.79
N GLN A 320 -47.49 16.26 -2.78
CA GLN A 320 -47.70 15.31 -1.68
C GLN A 320 -48.14 16.05 -0.40
N VAL A 321 -48.80 15.33 0.51
CA VAL A 321 -49.15 15.88 1.83
C VAL A 321 -47.89 15.87 2.69
N VAL A 322 -47.43 17.06 3.09
CA VAL A 322 -46.21 17.23 3.91
C VAL A 322 -46.52 17.41 5.39
N ALA A 323 -47.73 17.87 5.72
CA ALA A 323 -48.20 17.99 7.09
C ALA A 323 -49.73 17.91 7.16
N LEU A 324 -50.27 17.66 8.34
CA LEU A 324 -51.69 17.79 8.66
C LEU A 324 -51.85 18.94 9.67
N ALA A 325 -52.58 19.97 9.28
CA ALA A 325 -52.91 21.09 10.16
C ALA A 325 -54.18 20.76 10.93
N CYS A 326 -54.07 20.58 12.24
CA CYS A 326 -55.20 20.22 13.09
C CYS A 326 -55.59 21.39 13.98
N ALA A 327 -56.88 21.75 13.95
CA ALA A 327 -57.50 22.74 14.82
C ALA A 327 -58.52 22.04 15.74
N PHE A 328 -58.48 22.37 17.03
CA PHE A 328 -59.29 21.75 18.08
C PHE A 328 -60.09 22.77 18.88
N ASN A 329 -61.28 22.36 19.30
CA ASN A 329 -62.15 23.07 20.24
C ASN A 329 -62.42 24.52 19.82
N LYS A 330 -63.28 24.69 18.81
CA LYS A 330 -63.72 26.01 18.34
C LYS A 330 -64.40 26.82 19.44
N MET A 331 -63.95 28.05 19.63
CA MET A 331 -64.46 28.99 20.62
C MET A 331 -65.93 29.34 20.32
N GLY A 332 -66.78 29.33 21.36
CA GLY A 332 -68.22 29.61 21.22
C GLY A 332 -69.10 28.41 20.85
N GLY A 333 -68.56 27.18 20.84
CA GLY A 333 -69.35 25.94 20.70
C GLY A 333 -69.90 25.66 19.29
N GLN A 334 -69.42 26.37 18.28
CA GLN A 334 -69.84 26.21 16.88
C GLN A 334 -69.04 25.10 16.17
N LYS A 335 -69.58 24.52 15.10
CA LYS A 335 -68.83 23.61 14.21
C LYS A 335 -67.86 24.41 13.32
N TYR A 336 -66.77 23.77 12.90
CA TYR A 336 -65.88 24.31 11.88
C TYR A 336 -66.62 24.42 10.54
N THR A 337 -66.37 25.50 9.79
CA THR A 337 -67.02 25.78 8.51
C THR A 337 -66.03 25.66 7.34
N GLU A 338 -66.53 25.60 6.11
CA GLU A 338 -65.67 25.63 4.91
C GLU A 338 -64.79 26.89 4.83
N ALA A 339 -65.22 27.99 5.45
CA ALA A 339 -64.41 29.21 5.54
C ALA A 339 -63.20 29.03 6.47
N ASP A 340 -63.31 28.21 7.53
CA ASP A 340 -62.18 27.89 8.41
C ASP A 340 -61.17 26.99 7.70
N GLU A 341 -61.65 26.02 6.92
CA GLU A 341 -60.79 25.21 6.05
C GLU A 341 -60.06 26.08 5.01
N HIS A 342 -60.76 27.00 4.36
CA HIS A 342 -60.16 27.93 3.41
C HIS A 342 -59.07 28.80 4.04
N LYS A 343 -59.26 29.29 5.27
CA LYS A 343 -58.23 30.07 5.99
C LYS A 343 -56.96 29.24 6.25
N ILE A 344 -57.11 27.98 6.66
CA ILE A 344 -55.98 27.07 6.87
C ILE A 344 -55.26 26.81 5.54
N GLN A 345 -56.00 26.47 4.48
CA GLN A 345 -55.42 26.26 3.15
C GLN A 345 -54.71 27.51 2.62
N HIS A 346 -55.30 28.70 2.80
CA HIS A 346 -54.73 29.97 2.39
C HIS A 346 -53.44 30.29 3.16
N CYS A 347 -53.38 29.98 4.45
CA CYS A 347 -52.15 30.14 5.23
C CYS A 347 -51.01 29.31 4.63
N PHE A 348 -51.23 28.00 4.48
CA PHE A 348 -50.20 27.09 3.97
C PHE A 348 -49.88 27.29 2.49
N CYS A 349 -50.72 27.98 1.72
CA CYS A 349 -50.37 28.39 0.35
C CYS A 349 -49.07 29.21 0.27
N TYR A 350 -48.73 29.96 1.33
CA TYR A 350 -47.54 30.78 1.41
C TYR A 350 -46.53 30.26 2.44
N THR A 351 -47.01 29.81 3.61
CA THR A 351 -46.14 29.42 4.73
C THR A 351 -45.57 28.01 4.61
N SER A 352 -46.16 27.12 3.80
CA SER A 352 -45.70 25.73 3.72
C SER A 352 -44.27 25.60 3.20
N THR A 353 -43.88 26.45 2.24
CA THR A 353 -42.57 26.36 1.58
C THR A 353 -41.46 26.66 2.57
N VAL A 354 -41.55 27.76 3.32
CA VAL A 354 -40.54 28.15 4.31
C VAL A 354 -40.46 27.13 5.45
N LEU A 355 -41.61 26.67 5.95
CA LEU A 355 -41.66 25.68 7.04
C LEU A 355 -41.02 24.35 6.61
N THR A 356 -41.36 23.87 5.42
CA THR A 356 -40.80 22.62 4.88
C THR A 356 -39.30 22.76 4.60
N SER A 357 -38.84 23.89 4.05
CA SER A 357 -37.41 24.10 3.76
C SER A 357 -36.58 24.20 5.04
N THR A 358 -37.07 24.88 6.09
CA THR A 358 -36.35 25.00 7.36
C THR A 358 -36.30 23.65 8.08
N LEU A 359 -37.39 22.90 8.07
CA LEU A 359 -37.41 21.54 8.64
C LEU A 359 -36.46 20.59 7.90
N ALA A 360 -36.45 20.64 6.56
CA ALA A 360 -35.53 19.84 5.75
C ALA A 360 -34.07 20.24 6.03
N PHE A 361 -33.78 21.54 6.14
CA PHE A 361 -32.45 22.03 6.47
C PHE A 361 -31.96 21.53 7.84
N GLN A 362 -32.79 21.61 8.88
CA GLN A 362 -32.43 21.11 10.22
C GLN A 362 -32.17 19.60 10.22
N LYS A 363 -32.99 18.81 9.51
CA LYS A 363 -32.79 17.36 9.36
C LYS A 363 -31.50 17.04 8.64
N GLU A 364 -31.22 17.68 7.51
CA GLU A 364 -29.97 17.54 6.76
C GLU A 364 -28.75 17.96 7.58
N GLN A 365 -28.86 19.04 8.35
CA GLN A 365 -27.80 19.50 9.25
C GLN A 365 -27.51 18.44 10.33
N LYS A 366 -28.54 17.86 10.94
CA LYS A 366 -28.40 16.78 11.92
C LYS A 366 -27.74 15.54 11.31
N LEU A 367 -28.24 15.06 10.16
CA LEU A 367 -27.65 13.93 9.43
C LEU A 367 -26.18 14.18 9.06
N LYS A 368 -25.85 15.41 8.65
CA LYS A 368 -24.46 15.80 8.35
C LYS A 368 -23.56 15.69 9.57
N PHE A 369 -23.98 16.19 10.72
CA PHE A 369 -23.20 16.08 11.96
C PHE A 369 -23.01 14.61 12.36
N GLU A 370 -24.03 13.78 12.21
CA GLU A 370 -23.96 12.34 12.48
C GLU A 370 -22.98 11.63 11.51
N CYS A 371 -23.02 11.94 10.22
CA CYS A 371 -22.05 11.44 9.24
C CYS A 371 -20.62 11.88 9.55
N GLN A 372 -20.42 13.13 9.97
CA GLN A 372 -19.12 13.66 10.35
C GLN A 372 -18.57 12.96 11.60
N ALA A 373 -19.42 12.65 12.58
CA ALA A 373 -19.03 11.87 13.75
C ALA A 373 -18.56 10.46 13.34
N LEU A 374 -19.31 9.76 12.49
CA LEU A 374 -18.90 8.44 11.95
C LEU A 374 -17.57 8.50 11.19
N LEU A 375 -17.36 9.53 10.36
CA LEU A 375 -16.10 9.71 9.63
C LEU A 375 -14.91 10.00 10.56
N GLN A 376 -15.13 10.78 11.61
CA GLN A 376 -14.09 11.08 12.60
C GLN A 376 -13.69 9.81 13.36
N VAL A 377 -14.67 9.01 13.76
CA VAL A 377 -14.45 7.70 14.37
C VAL A 377 -13.68 6.77 13.42
N ALA A 378 -14.13 6.64 12.16
CA ALA A 378 -13.44 5.82 11.17
C ALA A 378 -11.98 6.25 10.97
N LYS A 379 -11.72 7.57 10.96
CA LYS A 379 -10.36 8.11 10.89
C LYS A 379 -9.51 7.68 12.09
N ASN A 380 -10.04 7.78 13.31
CA ASN A 380 -9.33 7.40 14.53
C ASN A 380 -9.02 5.89 14.55
N LEU A 381 -9.96 5.05 14.11
CA LEU A 381 -9.73 3.60 14.02
C LEU A 381 -8.63 3.24 13.00
N PHE A 382 -8.64 3.89 11.83
CA PHE A 382 -7.67 3.58 10.78
C PHE A 382 -6.24 4.09 11.05
N THR A 383 -6.02 4.92 12.07
CA THR A 383 -4.66 5.35 12.45
C THR A 383 -3.93 4.36 13.35
N HIS A 384 -4.63 3.38 13.95
CA HIS A 384 -4.06 2.43 14.94
C HIS A 384 -4.05 0.99 14.44
N LEU A 385 -3.84 0.78 13.14
CA LEU A 385 -3.87 -0.55 12.53
C LEU A 385 -2.66 -1.43 12.89
N ASP A 386 -1.60 -0.85 13.43
CA ASP A 386 -0.34 -1.49 13.80
C ASP A 386 -0.45 -2.33 15.09
N ASP A 387 -1.28 -1.91 16.05
CA ASP A 387 -1.50 -2.64 17.30
C ASP A 387 -3.01 -2.89 17.57
N VAL A 388 -3.37 -4.17 17.48
CA VAL A 388 -4.75 -4.66 17.73
C VAL A 388 -5.24 -4.25 19.12
N SER A 389 -4.38 -4.20 20.14
CA SER A 389 -4.78 -3.87 21.51
C SER A 389 -5.20 -2.41 21.64
N VAL A 390 -4.43 -1.49 21.03
CA VAL A 390 -4.76 -0.06 20.98
C VAL A 390 -6.00 0.18 20.14
N LEU A 391 -6.11 -0.50 18.98
CA LEU A 391 -7.29 -0.44 18.14
C LEU A 391 -8.56 -0.85 18.89
N LEU A 392 -8.53 -1.95 19.63
CA LEU A 392 -9.69 -2.42 20.41
C LEU A 392 -10.10 -1.43 21.49
N GLN A 393 -9.14 -0.76 22.13
CA GLN A 393 -9.43 0.32 23.10
C GLN A 393 -10.15 1.49 22.45
N GLU A 394 -9.66 1.95 21.30
CA GLU A 394 -10.31 3.03 20.55
C GLU A 394 -11.71 2.63 20.09
N ILE A 395 -11.91 1.37 19.64
CA ILE A 395 -13.24 0.86 19.30
C ILE A 395 -14.19 0.95 20.49
N ILE A 396 -13.75 0.54 21.68
CA ILE A 396 -14.56 0.60 22.92
C ILE A 396 -14.94 2.04 23.25
N ILE A 397 -13.97 2.96 23.23
CA ILE A 397 -14.19 4.37 23.57
C ILE A 397 -15.15 5.02 22.57
N GLU A 398 -14.93 4.81 21.28
CA GLU A 398 -15.73 5.42 20.22
C GLU A 398 -17.14 4.82 20.16
N ALA A 399 -17.30 3.50 20.31
CA ALA A 399 -18.61 2.85 20.36
C ALA A 399 -19.46 3.37 21.52
N ARG A 400 -18.84 3.56 22.70
CA ARG A 400 -19.48 4.09 23.89
C ARG A 400 -19.95 5.53 23.67
N ASN A 401 -19.07 6.39 23.13
CA ASN A 401 -19.39 7.80 22.87
C ASN A 401 -20.47 7.95 21.79
N LEU A 402 -20.36 7.20 20.70
CA LEU A 402 -21.27 7.25 19.56
C LEU A 402 -22.70 6.82 19.94
N SER A 403 -22.81 5.78 20.77
CA SER A 403 -24.09 5.24 21.24
C SER A 403 -24.58 5.82 22.57
N ASN A 404 -23.81 6.69 23.24
CA ASN A 404 -24.12 7.21 24.58
C ASN A 404 -24.40 6.08 25.60
N ALA A 405 -23.60 5.01 25.57
CA ALA A 405 -23.64 3.91 26.52
C ALA A 405 -22.77 4.20 27.76
N GLU A 406 -23.02 3.51 28.88
CA GLU A 406 -22.16 3.59 30.07
C GLU A 406 -20.89 2.75 29.90
N ILE A 407 -21.03 1.55 29.33
CA ILE A 407 -19.92 0.60 29.15
C ILE A 407 -19.98 0.01 27.74
N CYS A 408 -18.82 -0.21 27.13
CA CYS A 408 -18.67 -1.03 25.93
C CYS A 408 -17.67 -2.16 26.20
N SER A 409 -17.95 -3.34 25.66
CA SER A 409 -17.02 -4.47 25.66
C SER A 409 -16.92 -5.06 24.26
N VAL A 410 -15.72 -5.51 23.88
CA VAL A 410 -15.44 -6.11 22.57
C VAL A 410 -14.76 -7.46 22.78
N PHE A 411 -15.30 -8.47 22.10
CA PHE A 411 -14.82 -9.84 22.11
C PHE A 411 -14.38 -10.23 20.70
N LEU A 412 -13.20 -10.83 20.58
CA LEU A 412 -12.73 -11.41 19.32
C LEU A 412 -12.99 -12.91 19.29
N LEU A 413 -13.42 -13.44 18.16
CA LEU A 413 -13.67 -14.87 17.98
C LEU A 413 -12.35 -15.59 17.67
N ASP A 414 -11.96 -16.52 18.53
CA ASP A 414 -10.91 -17.49 18.24
C ASP A 414 -11.52 -18.69 17.52
N THR A 415 -11.22 -18.80 16.22
CA THR A 415 -11.76 -19.87 15.37
C THR A 415 -11.17 -21.24 15.68
N VAL A 416 -10.03 -21.32 16.39
CA VAL A 416 -9.38 -22.60 16.72
C VAL A 416 -9.97 -23.19 18.00
N SER A 417 -10.15 -22.38 19.03
CA SER A 417 -10.73 -22.85 20.30
C SER A 417 -12.26 -22.75 20.35
N HIS A 418 -12.89 -22.07 19.38
CA HIS A 418 -14.33 -21.75 19.37
C HIS A 418 -14.77 -20.96 20.61
N GLU A 419 -13.96 -19.97 21.00
CA GLU A 419 -14.20 -19.11 22.16
C GLU A 419 -14.17 -17.64 21.76
N LEU A 420 -14.94 -16.82 22.47
CA LEU A 420 -14.87 -15.36 22.45
C LEU A 420 -13.88 -14.89 23.51
N VAL A 421 -12.85 -14.17 23.07
CA VAL A 421 -11.76 -13.68 23.91
C VAL A 421 -11.91 -12.17 24.10
N ALA A 422 -12.09 -11.75 25.36
CA ALA A 422 -12.02 -10.34 25.72
C ALA A 422 -10.56 -9.94 25.90
N LYS A 423 -10.05 -9.07 25.03
CA LYS A 423 -8.68 -8.55 25.12
C LYS A 423 -8.56 -7.26 25.94
N VAL A 424 -9.65 -6.52 26.11
CA VAL A 424 -9.64 -5.20 26.75
C VAL A 424 -10.93 -5.00 27.53
N PHE A 425 -10.82 -4.57 28.79
CA PHE A 425 -11.94 -4.09 29.61
C PHE A 425 -11.82 -2.58 29.85
N ASP A 426 -12.95 -1.89 30.02
CA ASP A 426 -13.07 -0.46 30.33
C ASP A 426 -12.55 -0.16 31.76
N GLY A 427 -11.23 -0.35 31.96
CA GLY A 427 -10.51 -0.30 33.23
C GLY A 427 -8.97 -0.43 33.12
N GLY A 428 -8.42 -0.74 31.94
CA GLY A 428 -6.98 -0.78 31.67
C GLY A 428 -6.57 -1.78 30.59
N VAL A 429 -5.32 -1.67 30.10
CA VAL A 429 -4.69 -2.72 29.26
C VAL A 429 -4.45 -3.93 30.17
N VAL A 430 -5.00 -5.08 29.80
CA VAL A 430 -4.65 -6.36 30.43
C VAL A 430 -3.19 -6.63 30.06
N ASN A 431 -2.26 -6.57 31.03
CA ASN A 431 -0.87 -7.00 30.81
C ASN A 431 -0.87 -8.47 30.36
N ASP A 432 0.14 -8.89 29.60
CA ASP A 432 0.33 -10.29 29.16
C ASP A 432 0.32 -11.33 30.32
N ASP A 433 0.46 -10.88 31.57
CA ASP A 433 0.42 -11.69 32.79
C ASP A 433 -0.98 -11.87 33.42
N GLU A 434 -2.01 -11.14 32.96
CA GLU A 434 -3.39 -11.27 33.43
C GLU A 434 -4.21 -12.18 32.48
N LYS A 435 -4.87 -13.19 33.05
CA LYS A 435 -5.60 -14.22 32.29
C LYS A 435 -6.66 -13.59 31.36
N GLU A 436 -6.52 -13.80 30.05
CA GLU A 436 -7.54 -13.51 29.05
C GLU A 436 -8.90 -14.07 29.49
N PHE A 437 -9.94 -13.22 29.50
CA PHE A 437 -11.30 -13.65 29.82
C PHE A 437 -11.92 -14.30 28.57
N ARG A 438 -12.23 -15.59 28.67
CA ARG A 438 -12.73 -16.43 27.58
C ARG A 438 -14.12 -16.96 27.89
N ILE A 439 -15.02 -16.87 26.93
CA ILE A 439 -16.37 -17.46 27.01
C ILE A 439 -16.61 -18.32 25.76
N PRO A 440 -17.34 -19.45 25.85
CA PRO A 440 -17.74 -20.23 24.69
C PRO A 440 -18.48 -19.37 23.67
N ALA A 441 -18.21 -19.56 22.37
CA ALA A 441 -18.75 -18.72 21.31
C ALA A 441 -20.27 -18.83 21.10
N ASP A 442 -20.94 -19.78 21.76
CA ASP A 442 -22.38 -20.02 21.72
C ASP A 442 -23.10 -19.60 23.02
N GLN A 443 -22.36 -19.14 24.04
CA GLN A 443 -22.90 -18.85 25.36
C GLN A 443 -23.28 -17.37 25.55
N GLY A 444 -24.45 -17.15 26.16
CA GLY A 444 -24.91 -15.82 26.57
C GLY A 444 -25.35 -14.92 25.41
N ILE A 445 -25.39 -13.62 25.67
CA ILE A 445 -25.81 -12.61 24.68
C ILE A 445 -24.77 -12.51 23.56
N ALA A 446 -23.50 -12.33 23.92
CA ALA A 446 -22.40 -12.24 22.96
C ALA A 446 -22.30 -13.50 22.08
N GLY A 447 -22.44 -14.70 22.67
CA GLY A 447 -22.39 -15.95 21.90
C GLY A 447 -23.58 -16.14 20.95
N HIS A 448 -24.78 -15.71 21.35
CA HIS A 448 -25.94 -15.71 20.45
C HIS A 448 -25.73 -14.79 19.25
N VAL A 449 -25.19 -13.59 19.47
CA VAL A 449 -24.87 -12.65 18.39
C VAL A 449 -23.72 -13.17 17.52
N ALA A 450 -22.70 -13.78 18.12
CA ALA A 450 -21.59 -14.41 17.39
C ALA A 450 -22.07 -15.52 16.45
N THR A 451 -22.98 -16.38 16.94
CA THR A 451 -23.49 -17.53 16.19
C THR A 451 -24.50 -17.12 15.12
N THR A 452 -25.38 -16.17 15.40
CA THR A 452 -26.43 -15.74 14.46
C THR A 452 -25.97 -14.69 13.46
N GLY A 453 -24.93 -13.91 13.81
CA GLY A 453 -24.45 -12.79 13.02
C GLY A 453 -25.49 -11.67 12.86
N LYS A 454 -26.44 -11.53 13.80
CA LYS A 454 -27.49 -10.49 13.81
C LYS A 454 -27.42 -9.67 15.09
N ILE A 455 -27.76 -8.38 14.97
CA ILE A 455 -27.86 -7.46 16.11
C ILE A 455 -28.97 -7.90 17.08
N LEU A 456 -28.75 -7.68 18.38
CA LEU A 456 -29.71 -7.97 19.44
C LEU A 456 -29.83 -6.76 20.38
N ASN A 457 -31.01 -6.14 20.40
CA ASN A 457 -31.33 -5.01 21.28
C ASN A 457 -32.29 -5.47 22.40
N ILE A 458 -31.84 -5.33 23.65
CA ILE A 458 -32.53 -5.78 24.85
C ILE A 458 -32.91 -4.57 25.70
N LYS A 459 -34.22 -4.35 25.86
CA LYS A 459 -34.78 -3.22 26.62
C LYS A 459 -34.70 -3.38 28.13
N ASP A 460 -34.83 -4.62 28.62
CA ASP A 460 -34.66 -4.98 30.03
C ASP A 460 -33.84 -6.27 30.12
N ALA A 461 -32.57 -6.14 30.51
CA ALA A 461 -31.64 -7.24 30.58
C ALA A 461 -32.11 -8.36 31.54
N TYR A 462 -32.73 -8.00 32.67
CA TYR A 462 -33.14 -8.98 33.68
C TYR A 462 -34.32 -9.84 33.23
N SER A 463 -35.09 -9.37 32.25
CA SER A 463 -36.18 -10.12 31.63
C SER A 463 -35.72 -11.11 30.55
N HIS A 464 -34.48 -10.97 30.05
CA HIS A 464 -34.00 -11.71 28.90
C HIS A 464 -33.39 -13.07 29.29
N PRO A 465 -33.75 -14.18 28.62
CA PRO A 465 -33.32 -15.53 29.02
C PRO A 465 -31.81 -15.78 28.86
N LEU A 466 -31.13 -15.01 28.01
CA LEU A 466 -29.69 -15.14 27.76
C LEU A 466 -28.82 -14.31 28.71
N PHE A 467 -29.42 -13.46 29.57
CA PHE A 467 -28.68 -12.58 30.47
C PHE A 467 -28.23 -13.32 31.74
N TYR A 468 -26.93 -13.27 32.04
CA TYR A 468 -26.36 -13.90 33.22
C TYR A 468 -26.19 -12.90 34.37
N ARG A 469 -26.99 -13.07 35.43
CA ARG A 469 -27.03 -12.14 36.57
C ARG A 469 -25.84 -12.22 37.53
N GLY A 470 -25.10 -13.34 37.51
CA GLY A 470 -24.03 -13.57 38.50
C GLY A 470 -22.88 -12.57 38.41
N VAL A 471 -22.66 -11.91 37.26
CA VAL A 471 -21.66 -10.85 37.11
C VAL A 471 -22.13 -9.57 37.81
N ASP A 472 -23.36 -9.12 37.57
CA ASP A 472 -23.99 -7.98 38.26
C ASP A 472 -24.00 -8.20 39.79
N ASP A 473 -24.41 -9.39 40.26
CA ASP A 473 -24.50 -9.73 41.68
C ASP A 473 -23.13 -9.66 42.40
N SER A 474 -22.05 -9.94 41.67
CA SER A 474 -20.68 -9.93 42.22
C SER A 474 -19.99 -8.57 42.15
N THR A 475 -20.34 -7.74 41.15
CA THR A 475 -19.72 -6.44 40.90
C THR A 475 -20.51 -5.27 41.50
N GLY A 476 -21.78 -5.48 41.83
CA GLY A 476 -22.70 -4.41 42.26
C GLY A 476 -23.15 -3.50 41.11
N PHE A 477 -22.70 -3.77 39.88
CA PHE A 477 -23.17 -3.08 38.67
C PHE A 477 -24.55 -3.59 38.29
N ARG A 478 -25.46 -2.69 37.86
CA ARG A 478 -26.82 -3.07 37.43
C ARG A 478 -27.00 -2.81 35.95
N THR A 479 -27.13 -3.89 35.20
CA THR A 479 -27.39 -3.87 33.76
C THR A 479 -28.89 -3.66 33.49
N ARG A 480 -29.23 -2.52 32.87
CA ARG A 480 -30.60 -2.11 32.54
C ARG A 480 -31.00 -2.54 31.14
N ASN A 481 -30.20 -2.16 30.14
CA ASN A 481 -30.45 -2.43 28.73
C ASN A 481 -29.11 -2.72 28.00
N ILE A 482 -29.19 -3.50 26.93
CA ILE A 482 -28.01 -4.01 26.20
C ILE A 482 -28.26 -3.91 24.69
N LEU A 483 -27.29 -3.39 23.95
CA LEU A 483 -27.23 -3.46 22.50
C LEU A 483 -25.98 -4.25 22.08
N CYS A 484 -26.17 -5.44 21.53
CA CYS A 484 -25.08 -6.31 21.12
C CYS A 484 -25.09 -6.50 19.61
N PHE A 485 -23.95 -6.27 18.95
CA PHE A 485 -23.83 -6.31 17.49
C PHE A 485 -22.59 -7.10 17.04
N PRO A 486 -22.69 -7.85 15.93
CA PRO A 486 -21.59 -8.64 15.41
C PRO A 486 -20.60 -7.74 14.65
N ILE A 487 -19.32 -8.06 14.73
CA ILE A 487 -18.24 -7.49 13.92
C ILE A 487 -17.87 -8.53 12.87
N LYS A 488 -17.93 -8.13 11.59
CA LYS A 488 -17.76 -9.05 10.46
C LYS A 488 -16.62 -8.64 9.56
N ASP A 489 -15.98 -9.61 8.91
CA ASP A 489 -14.99 -9.36 7.86
C ASP A 489 -15.64 -9.05 6.49
N GLU A 490 -14.80 -8.88 5.47
CA GLU A 490 -15.25 -8.67 4.08
C GLU A 490 -16.06 -9.84 3.51
N ASN A 491 -15.89 -11.06 4.04
CA ASN A 491 -16.62 -12.25 3.66
C ASN A 491 -17.95 -12.42 4.41
N ASN A 492 -18.30 -11.45 5.26
CA ASN A 492 -19.48 -11.48 6.13
C ASN A 492 -19.41 -12.59 7.21
N GLU A 493 -18.21 -13.08 7.52
CA GLU A 493 -17.93 -13.99 8.63
C GLU A 493 -17.74 -13.18 9.93
N VAL A 494 -18.26 -13.69 11.04
CA VAL A 494 -18.16 -13.02 12.33
C VAL A 494 -16.75 -13.21 12.89
N ILE A 495 -16.01 -12.12 13.04
CA ILE A 495 -14.66 -12.11 13.63
C ILE A 495 -14.66 -11.63 15.08
N GLY A 496 -15.77 -11.05 15.54
CA GLY A 496 -15.93 -10.57 16.90
C GLY A 496 -17.34 -10.08 17.18
N VAL A 497 -17.57 -9.66 18.41
CA VAL A 497 -18.86 -9.12 18.88
C VAL A 497 -18.58 -7.94 19.79
N ALA A 498 -19.39 -6.89 19.68
CA ALA A 498 -19.36 -5.76 20.59
C ALA A 498 -20.69 -5.65 21.35
N GLU A 499 -20.61 -5.29 22.61
CA GLU A 499 -21.75 -5.13 23.51
C GLU A 499 -21.70 -3.75 24.16
N LEU A 500 -22.79 -3.01 24.02
CA LEU A 500 -23.04 -1.71 24.62
C LEU A 500 -24.05 -1.87 25.75
N VAL A 501 -23.70 -1.37 26.94
CA VAL A 501 -24.50 -1.56 28.15
C VAL A 501 -24.94 -0.21 28.71
N ASN A 502 -26.21 -0.13 29.06
CA ASN A 502 -26.88 1.02 29.68
C ASN A 502 -26.82 2.32 28.88
N LYS A 503 -27.93 2.66 28.21
CA LYS A 503 -28.14 3.98 27.62
C LYS A 503 -28.18 5.07 28.70
N THR A 504 -27.43 6.16 28.46
CA THR A 504 -27.33 7.31 29.38
C THR A 504 -28.39 8.39 29.11
N ASN A 505 -28.73 8.66 27.85
CA ASN A 505 -29.66 9.73 27.44
C ASN A 505 -31.08 9.23 27.11
N GLY A 506 -31.45 8.03 27.55
CA GLY A 506 -32.76 7.45 27.24
C GLY A 506 -33.03 6.15 28.00
N PRO A 507 -34.26 5.62 27.93
CA PRO A 507 -34.65 4.42 28.65
C PRO A 507 -34.03 3.13 28.07
N TRP A 508 -33.73 3.11 26.77
CA TRP A 508 -33.10 2.01 26.04
C TRP A 508 -32.54 2.51 24.69
N PHE A 509 -31.79 1.66 23.99
CA PHE A 509 -31.29 1.93 22.64
C PHE A 509 -32.44 1.94 21.63
N ASN A 510 -32.47 2.96 20.76
CA ASN A 510 -33.49 3.12 19.72
C ASN A 510 -33.01 2.53 18.36
N ARG A 511 -33.86 2.57 17.32
CA ARG A 511 -33.48 2.06 15.98
C ARG A 511 -32.29 2.81 15.37
N PHE A 512 -32.20 4.10 15.64
CA PHE A 512 -31.07 4.89 15.16
C PHE A 512 -29.75 4.40 15.77
N ASP A 513 -29.74 4.00 17.05
CA ASP A 513 -28.57 3.39 17.68
C ASP A 513 -28.20 2.04 17.05
N GLU A 514 -29.19 1.25 16.62
CA GLU A 514 -28.97 -0.02 15.90
C GLU A 514 -28.32 0.22 14.53
N ASP A 515 -28.83 1.19 13.76
CA ASP A 515 -28.30 1.57 12.46
C ASP A 515 -26.87 2.12 12.58
N LEU A 516 -26.63 2.95 13.61
CA LEU A 516 -25.34 3.53 13.91
C LEU A 516 -24.31 2.48 14.34
N ALA A 517 -24.71 1.54 15.20
CA ALA A 517 -23.88 0.41 15.60
C ALA A 517 -23.55 -0.50 14.40
N THR A 518 -24.50 -0.69 13.49
CA THR A 518 -24.28 -1.46 12.25
C THR A 518 -23.27 -0.77 11.33
N ALA A 519 -23.40 0.55 11.13
CA ALA A 519 -22.45 1.33 10.34
C ALA A 519 -21.05 1.32 10.98
N PHE A 520 -20.97 1.50 12.29
CA PHE A 520 -19.72 1.46 13.04
C PHE A 520 -19.06 0.07 13.02
N SER A 521 -19.85 -1.00 13.07
CA SER A 521 -19.37 -2.39 12.99
C SER A 521 -18.59 -2.67 11.69
N ILE A 522 -19.00 -2.07 10.56
CA ILE A 522 -18.29 -2.21 9.29
C ILE A 522 -16.86 -1.68 9.40
N TYR A 523 -16.68 -0.50 10.01
CA TYR A 523 -15.36 0.09 10.20
C TYR A 523 -14.50 -0.70 11.19
N CYS A 524 -15.12 -1.25 12.24
CA CYS A 524 -14.45 -2.15 13.19
C CYS A 524 -13.96 -3.42 12.49
N GLY A 525 -14.82 -4.03 11.67
CA GLY A 525 -14.53 -5.25 10.93
C GLY A 525 -13.30 -5.12 10.05
N ILE A 526 -13.28 -4.06 9.23
CA ILE A 526 -12.16 -3.74 8.34
C ILE A 526 -10.87 -3.50 9.14
N SER A 527 -10.95 -2.67 10.19
CA SER A 527 -9.78 -2.28 10.98
C SER A 527 -9.17 -3.48 11.72
N ILE A 528 -10.01 -4.28 12.38
CA ILE A 528 -9.58 -5.46 13.15
C ILE A 528 -8.99 -6.51 12.21
N ALA A 529 -9.66 -6.81 11.08
CA ALA A 529 -9.17 -7.79 10.12
C ALA A 529 -7.78 -7.40 9.58
N HIS A 530 -7.60 -6.13 9.22
CA HIS A 530 -6.32 -5.63 8.70
C HIS A 530 -5.23 -5.63 9.78
N SER A 531 -5.55 -5.20 11.01
CA SER A 531 -4.59 -5.18 12.11
C SER A 531 -4.13 -6.58 12.52
N LEU A 532 -5.05 -7.56 12.57
CA LEU A 532 -4.71 -8.96 12.82
C LEU A 532 -3.83 -9.55 11.70
N LEU A 533 -4.10 -9.21 10.44
CA LEU A 533 -3.28 -9.64 9.31
C LEU A 533 -1.87 -9.04 9.39
N TYR A 534 -1.76 -7.75 9.68
CA TYR A 534 -0.49 -7.04 9.84
C TYR A 534 0.36 -7.68 10.96
N LYS A 535 -0.25 -7.93 12.13
CA LYS A 535 0.40 -8.60 13.26
C LYS A 535 0.95 -9.98 12.86
N LYS A 536 0.17 -10.82 12.16
CA LYS A 536 0.62 -12.14 11.70
C LYS A 536 1.84 -12.06 10.77
N VAL A 537 1.84 -11.10 9.84
CA VAL A 537 2.97 -10.89 8.93
C VAL A 537 4.21 -10.44 9.70
N HIS A 538 4.06 -9.49 10.61
CA HIS A 538 5.16 -8.97 11.42
C HIS A 538 5.78 -10.05 12.33
N GLU A 539 4.96 -10.87 13.01
CA GLU A 539 5.43 -12.00 13.82
C GLU A 539 6.15 -13.08 12.99
N ALA A 540 5.65 -13.38 11.79
CA ALA A 540 6.33 -14.31 10.88
C ALA A 540 7.70 -13.75 10.44
N GLN A 541 7.76 -12.46 10.11
CA GLN A 541 9.00 -11.79 9.71
C GLN A 541 10.01 -11.70 10.86
N PHE A 542 9.55 -11.38 12.07
CA PHE A 542 10.39 -11.36 13.27
C PHE A 542 10.96 -12.74 13.60
N ARG A 543 10.14 -13.81 13.56
CA ARG A 543 10.62 -15.19 13.76
C ARG A 543 11.64 -15.61 12.72
N SER A 544 11.40 -15.29 11.44
CA SER A 544 12.34 -15.54 10.35
C SER A 544 13.67 -14.81 10.55
N HIS A 545 13.61 -13.54 10.95
CA HIS A 545 14.79 -12.74 11.24
C HIS A 545 15.60 -13.31 12.40
N LEU A 546 14.93 -13.68 13.51
CA LEU A 546 15.58 -14.26 14.68
C LEU A 546 16.24 -15.61 14.36
N ALA A 547 15.58 -16.46 13.57
CA ALA A 547 16.16 -17.73 13.12
C ALA A 547 17.41 -17.52 12.26
N ASN A 548 17.37 -16.57 11.31
CA ASN A 548 18.54 -16.19 10.51
C ASN A 548 19.67 -15.61 11.36
N GLU A 549 19.37 -14.73 12.33
CA GLU A 549 20.36 -14.18 13.26
C GLU A 549 21.04 -15.28 14.10
N MET A 550 20.27 -16.26 14.59
CA MET A 550 20.80 -17.40 15.33
C MET A 550 21.72 -18.28 14.46
N MET A 551 21.37 -18.48 13.19
CA MET A 551 22.22 -19.22 12.23
C MET A 551 23.52 -18.49 11.90
N MET A 552 23.52 -17.15 11.97
CA MET A 552 24.61 -16.29 11.49
C MET A 552 25.32 -15.50 12.59
N TYR A 553 25.13 -15.81 13.88
CA TYR A 553 25.67 -15.03 15.00
C TYR A 553 27.19 -14.78 14.90
N HIS A 554 27.92 -15.73 14.32
CA HIS A 554 29.37 -15.65 14.12
C HIS A 554 29.81 -14.93 12.84
N MET A 555 28.88 -14.56 11.95
CA MET A 555 29.18 -14.04 10.60
C MET A 555 29.04 -12.51 10.49
N LYS A 556 28.81 -11.78 11.59
CA LYS A 556 28.52 -10.33 11.53
C LYS A 556 29.64 -9.53 10.85
N VAL A 557 29.24 -8.73 9.85
CA VAL A 557 30.09 -7.77 9.14
C VAL A 557 29.72 -6.37 9.61
N SER A 558 30.68 -5.61 10.12
CA SER A 558 30.44 -4.23 10.55
C SER A 558 30.52 -3.25 9.38
N ASP A 559 29.88 -2.09 9.51
CA ASP A 559 29.95 -1.03 8.49
C ASP A 559 31.38 -0.48 8.32
N GLU A 560 32.22 -0.57 9.36
CA GLU A 560 33.64 -0.20 9.30
C GLU A 560 34.44 -1.14 8.39
N GLU A 561 34.18 -2.45 8.44
CA GLU A 561 34.85 -3.44 7.57
C GLU A 561 34.49 -3.21 6.09
N VAL A 562 33.21 -2.93 5.81
CA VAL A 562 32.74 -2.61 4.46
C VAL A 562 33.40 -1.31 3.96
N SER A 563 33.44 -0.28 4.81
CA SER A 563 34.06 1.01 4.48
C SER A 563 35.56 0.87 4.23
N LYS A 564 36.26 0.04 5.03
CA LYS A 564 37.68 -0.25 4.87
C LYS A 564 37.97 -0.95 3.54
N LEU A 565 37.16 -1.93 3.16
CA LEU A 565 37.30 -2.62 1.87
C LEU A 565 37.08 -1.67 0.68
N LEU A 566 36.12 -0.75 0.81
CA LEU A 566 35.76 0.20 -0.25
C LEU A 566 36.59 1.49 -0.25
N ALA A 567 37.49 1.70 0.72
CA ALA A 567 38.24 2.94 0.88
C ALA A 567 39.11 3.31 -0.33
N SER A 568 39.69 2.32 -1.00
CA SER A 568 40.52 2.50 -2.21
C SER A 568 39.72 2.54 -3.51
N GLY A 569 38.40 2.31 -3.47
CA GLY A 569 37.60 1.99 -4.65
C GLY A 569 37.91 0.59 -5.20
N ILE A 570 37.13 0.16 -6.20
CA ILE A 570 37.36 -1.13 -6.87
C ILE A 570 38.58 -1.01 -7.79
N GLU A 571 39.57 -1.86 -7.57
CA GLU A 571 40.75 -1.92 -8.44
C GLU A 571 40.43 -2.70 -9.72
N PRO A 572 40.83 -2.22 -10.91
CA PRO A 572 40.68 -3.01 -12.13
C PRO A 572 41.57 -4.26 -12.07
N VAL A 573 41.09 -5.38 -12.60
CA VAL A 573 41.77 -6.70 -12.55
C VAL A 573 43.24 -6.65 -12.97
N ARG A 574 43.59 -5.83 -13.97
CA ARG A 574 44.97 -5.67 -14.48
C ARG A 574 45.95 -5.13 -13.45
N LYS A 575 45.47 -4.38 -12.43
CA LYS A 575 46.31 -3.87 -11.34
C LYS A 575 46.59 -4.91 -10.26
N ILE A 576 45.73 -5.94 -10.14
CA ILE A 576 45.95 -7.05 -9.19
C ILE A 576 47.15 -7.88 -9.64
N HIS A 577 47.11 -8.38 -10.88
CA HIS A 577 48.23 -9.08 -11.49
C HIS A 577 48.11 -9.05 -13.03
N PRO A 578 49.21 -8.89 -13.79
CA PRO A 578 49.15 -8.84 -15.26
C PRO A 578 48.50 -10.08 -15.89
N SER A 579 48.79 -11.27 -15.35
CA SER A 579 48.24 -12.55 -15.84
C SER A 579 47.02 -13.03 -15.04
N PHE A 580 46.34 -12.17 -14.28
CA PHE A 580 45.19 -12.58 -13.44
C PHE A 580 44.07 -13.27 -14.24
N ALA A 581 43.92 -12.93 -15.53
CA ALA A 581 42.91 -13.50 -16.43
C ALA A 581 43.41 -14.69 -17.27
N GLU A 582 44.63 -15.19 -17.04
CA GLU A 582 45.19 -16.34 -17.75
C GLU A 582 44.96 -17.65 -16.99
N PHE A 583 44.76 -18.78 -17.70
CA PHE A 583 44.55 -20.10 -17.09
C PHE A 583 45.71 -20.59 -16.22
N THR A 584 46.91 -20.07 -16.45
CA THR A 584 48.13 -20.41 -15.71
C THR A 584 48.20 -19.75 -14.33
N TYR A 585 47.38 -18.72 -14.07
CA TYR A 585 47.38 -18.00 -12.80
C TYR A 585 46.94 -18.89 -11.64
N THR A 586 47.59 -18.71 -10.50
CA THR A 586 47.31 -19.45 -9.27
C THR A 586 46.57 -18.57 -8.28
N PRO A 587 45.22 -18.60 -8.20
CA PRO A 587 44.46 -17.72 -7.31
C PRO A 587 44.89 -17.82 -5.83
N ARG A 588 45.34 -18.99 -5.38
CA ARG A 588 45.90 -19.21 -4.02
C ARG A 588 47.20 -18.44 -3.73
N SER A 589 47.84 -17.79 -4.71
CA SER A 589 49.01 -16.92 -4.46
C SER A 589 48.62 -15.52 -3.99
N LEU A 590 47.34 -15.12 -4.14
CA LEU A 590 46.86 -13.84 -3.68
C LEU A 590 46.70 -13.85 -2.14
N PRO A 591 47.10 -12.78 -1.42
CA PRO A 591 46.88 -12.70 0.02
C PRO A 591 45.40 -12.76 0.39
N ASP A 592 45.09 -13.42 1.50
CA ASP A 592 43.71 -13.67 1.94
C ASP A 592 42.90 -12.37 2.15
N GLU A 593 43.53 -11.31 2.65
CA GLU A 593 42.94 -9.97 2.82
C GLU A 593 42.58 -9.28 1.49
N SER A 594 43.28 -9.63 0.40
CA SER A 594 43.07 -9.03 -0.92
C SER A 594 42.04 -9.80 -1.77
N THR A 595 41.66 -11.00 -1.36
CA THR A 595 40.68 -11.82 -2.09
C THR A 595 39.29 -11.19 -2.22
N PRO A 596 38.72 -10.48 -1.22
CA PRO A 596 37.43 -9.80 -1.40
C PRO A 596 37.51 -8.71 -2.47
N MET A 597 38.62 -7.97 -2.54
CA MET A 597 38.85 -7.00 -3.62
C MET A 597 38.91 -7.72 -4.97
N GLY A 598 39.60 -8.86 -5.05
CA GLY A 598 39.62 -9.70 -6.26
C GLY A 598 38.22 -10.10 -6.74
N ILE A 599 37.31 -10.47 -5.85
CA ILE A 599 35.90 -10.73 -6.18
C ILE A 599 35.23 -9.47 -6.75
N LEU A 600 35.32 -8.33 -6.05
CA LEU A 600 34.72 -7.07 -6.50
C LEU A 600 35.24 -6.65 -7.90
N SER A 601 36.53 -6.81 -8.14
CA SER A 601 37.16 -6.54 -9.43
C SER A 601 36.65 -7.46 -10.54
N MET A 602 36.43 -8.75 -10.24
CA MET A 602 35.85 -9.69 -11.20
C MET A 602 34.39 -9.35 -11.52
N PHE A 603 33.60 -8.95 -10.52
CA PHE A 603 32.22 -8.45 -10.71
C PHE A 603 32.16 -7.24 -11.64
N GLU A 604 33.06 -6.28 -11.44
CA GLU A 604 33.13 -5.07 -12.27
C GLU A 604 33.61 -5.38 -13.69
N ASP A 605 34.65 -6.22 -13.86
CA ASP A 605 35.21 -6.57 -15.18
C ASP A 605 34.26 -7.45 -16.02
N MET A 606 33.38 -8.23 -15.38
CA MET A 606 32.29 -8.94 -16.06
C MET A 606 31.08 -8.04 -16.36
N GLY A 607 31.04 -6.82 -15.80
CA GLY A 607 29.98 -5.84 -16.03
C GLY A 607 28.69 -6.06 -15.24
N PHE A 608 28.67 -7.00 -14.27
CA PHE A 608 27.45 -7.34 -13.52
C PHE A 608 26.95 -6.19 -12.64
N THR A 609 27.86 -5.41 -12.06
CA THR A 609 27.55 -4.25 -11.22
C THR A 609 26.68 -3.24 -11.95
N ASN A 610 27.07 -2.87 -13.16
CA ASN A 610 26.39 -1.89 -13.99
C ASN A 610 25.12 -2.46 -14.64
N THR A 611 25.17 -3.68 -15.18
CA THR A 611 24.04 -4.34 -15.84
C THR A 611 22.86 -4.56 -14.88
N TYR A 612 23.15 -5.05 -13.67
CA TYR A 612 22.14 -5.37 -12.66
C TYR A 612 21.92 -4.26 -11.61
N LYS A 613 22.63 -3.13 -11.74
CA LYS A 613 22.57 -1.97 -10.83
C LYS A 613 22.77 -2.38 -9.36
N ILE A 614 23.78 -3.22 -9.13
CA ILE A 614 24.10 -3.74 -7.80
C ILE A 614 24.71 -2.61 -6.96
N ASN A 615 24.17 -2.38 -5.77
CA ASN A 615 24.76 -1.40 -4.85
C ASN A 615 26.11 -1.93 -4.34
N LEU A 616 27.16 -1.10 -4.48
CA LEU A 616 28.52 -1.48 -4.11
C LEU A 616 28.69 -1.81 -2.62
N GLN A 617 28.00 -1.09 -1.73
CA GLN A 617 28.01 -1.38 -0.28
C GLN A 617 27.36 -2.74 0.01
N THR A 618 26.26 -3.04 -0.69
CA THR A 618 25.57 -4.35 -0.59
C THR A 618 26.45 -5.48 -1.11
N LEU A 619 27.12 -5.29 -2.26
CA LEU A 619 28.02 -6.28 -2.83
C LEU A 619 29.25 -6.55 -1.95
N ALA A 620 29.88 -5.50 -1.42
CA ALA A 620 31.00 -5.62 -0.50
C ALA A 620 30.60 -6.32 0.80
N ARG A 621 29.45 -5.97 1.39
CA ARG A 621 28.91 -6.64 2.56
C ARG A 621 28.60 -8.12 2.29
N PHE A 622 27.95 -8.41 1.16
CA PHE A 622 27.71 -9.79 0.70
C PHE A 622 29.01 -10.59 0.60
N CYS A 623 30.02 -10.07 -0.10
CA CYS A 623 31.31 -10.74 -0.27
C CYS A 623 32.01 -11.02 1.07
N LEU A 624 32.01 -10.05 1.99
CA LEU A 624 32.60 -10.22 3.32
C LEU A 624 31.82 -11.22 4.17
N MET A 625 30.49 -11.21 4.06
CA MET A 625 29.61 -12.15 4.76
C MET A 625 29.83 -13.59 4.27
N VAL A 626 29.93 -13.78 2.96
CA VAL A 626 30.26 -15.08 2.34
C VAL A 626 31.63 -15.54 2.83
N LYS A 627 32.67 -14.70 2.76
CA LYS A 627 34.02 -15.02 3.27
C LYS A 627 34.00 -15.46 4.74
N LYS A 628 33.32 -14.72 5.62
CA LYS A 628 33.17 -15.07 7.04
C LYS A 628 32.31 -16.32 7.28
N GLY A 629 31.47 -16.71 6.32
CA GLY A 629 30.66 -17.92 6.36
C GLY A 629 31.42 -19.21 6.08
N TYR A 630 32.62 -19.12 5.49
CA TYR A 630 33.50 -20.27 5.36
C TYR A 630 34.20 -20.58 6.67
N ARG A 631 34.32 -21.88 6.96
CA ARG A 631 35.12 -22.38 8.08
C ARG A 631 36.58 -22.55 7.66
N ASP A 632 37.38 -23.08 8.58
CA ASP A 632 38.81 -23.33 8.39
C ASP A 632 39.19 -24.83 8.32
N PRO A 633 38.53 -25.68 7.49
CA PRO A 633 39.08 -26.99 7.19
C PRO A 633 40.29 -26.86 6.24
N PRO A 634 41.15 -27.89 6.16
CA PRO A 634 42.38 -27.82 5.36
C PRO A 634 42.18 -27.45 3.88
N TYR A 635 41.13 -27.97 3.23
CA TYR A 635 40.86 -27.73 1.81
C TYR A 635 39.61 -26.87 1.58
N HIS A 636 38.44 -27.29 2.08
CA HIS A 636 37.14 -26.63 1.80
C HIS A 636 36.92 -25.34 2.62
N ASN A 637 37.82 -24.38 2.44
CA ASN A 637 37.81 -23.06 3.09
C ASN A 637 37.56 -21.94 2.07
N TRP A 638 37.54 -20.68 2.53
CA TRP A 638 37.32 -19.51 1.66
C TRP A 638 38.29 -19.46 0.47
N MET A 639 39.55 -19.86 0.64
CA MET A 639 40.53 -19.83 -0.46
C MET A 639 40.21 -20.83 -1.57
N HIS A 640 39.56 -21.96 -1.25
CA HIS A 640 38.99 -22.86 -2.25
C HIS A 640 37.88 -22.16 -3.03
N ALA A 641 36.86 -21.65 -2.35
CA ALA A 641 35.74 -20.96 -2.99
C ALA A 641 36.18 -19.75 -3.85
N PHE A 642 37.15 -18.97 -3.39
CA PHE A 642 37.77 -17.90 -4.17
C PHE A 642 38.46 -18.42 -5.43
N SER A 643 39.18 -19.54 -5.34
CA SER A 643 39.88 -20.16 -6.47
C SER A 643 38.89 -20.72 -7.51
N VAL A 644 37.81 -21.36 -7.05
CA VAL A 644 36.71 -21.85 -7.89
C VAL A 644 36.01 -20.68 -8.60
N SER A 645 35.70 -19.61 -7.87
CA SER A 645 35.10 -18.39 -8.43
C SER A 645 36.02 -17.71 -9.45
N HIS A 646 37.31 -17.63 -9.14
CA HIS A 646 38.33 -17.12 -10.07
C HIS A 646 38.40 -17.96 -11.34
N PHE A 647 38.34 -19.29 -11.23
CA PHE A 647 38.31 -20.14 -12.42
C PHE A 647 37.04 -19.96 -13.25
N CYS A 648 35.87 -19.74 -12.62
CA CYS A 648 34.66 -19.35 -13.33
C CYS A 648 34.87 -18.05 -14.14
N TYR A 649 35.52 -17.05 -13.54
CA TYR A 649 35.90 -15.83 -14.24
C TYR A 649 36.87 -16.09 -15.41
N LEU A 650 37.85 -16.98 -15.23
CA LEU A 650 38.75 -17.40 -16.31
C LEU A 650 38.00 -18.05 -17.46
N LEU A 651 37.06 -18.97 -17.18
CA LEU A 651 36.22 -19.60 -18.20
C LEU A 651 35.39 -18.54 -18.94
N TYR A 652 34.78 -17.60 -18.21
CA TYR A 652 34.04 -16.48 -18.80
C TYR A 652 34.88 -15.68 -19.80
N LYS A 653 36.09 -15.24 -19.40
CA LYS A 653 36.94 -14.39 -20.24
C LYS A 653 37.55 -15.14 -21.41
N ASN A 654 38.08 -16.34 -21.18
CA ASN A 654 38.87 -17.07 -22.19
C ASN A 654 37.98 -17.89 -23.15
N LEU A 655 36.84 -18.40 -22.67
CA LEU A 655 35.90 -19.18 -23.49
C LEU A 655 34.76 -18.33 -24.06
N GLU A 656 34.63 -17.07 -23.64
CA GLU A 656 33.59 -16.13 -24.08
C GLU A 656 32.18 -16.70 -23.83
N LEU A 657 31.90 -17.05 -22.57
CA LEU A 657 30.67 -17.76 -22.17
C LEU A 657 29.37 -17.01 -22.52
N SER A 658 29.41 -15.68 -22.68
CA SER A 658 28.27 -14.87 -23.14
C SER A 658 27.71 -15.29 -24.50
N ASN A 659 28.47 -16.04 -25.30
CA ASN A 659 28.00 -16.60 -26.57
C ASN A 659 27.14 -17.87 -26.40
N TYR A 660 27.15 -18.47 -25.21
CA TYR A 660 26.54 -19.79 -24.95
C TYR A 660 25.44 -19.73 -23.91
N LEU A 661 25.58 -18.87 -22.89
CA LEU A 661 24.67 -18.75 -21.76
C LEU A 661 24.12 -17.33 -21.64
N GLU A 662 22.98 -17.18 -21.00
CA GLU A 662 22.43 -15.86 -20.68
C GLU A 662 23.23 -15.19 -19.55
N ASP A 663 23.29 -13.85 -19.52
CA ASP A 663 24.04 -13.11 -18.49
C ASP A 663 23.59 -13.47 -17.06
N ILE A 664 22.29 -13.74 -16.86
CA ILE A 664 21.75 -14.15 -15.56
C ILE A 664 22.24 -15.54 -15.13
N GLU A 665 22.49 -16.43 -16.08
CA GLU A 665 23.00 -17.78 -15.84
C GLU A 665 24.49 -17.75 -15.48
N ILE A 666 25.28 -16.92 -16.18
CA ILE A 666 26.69 -16.68 -15.85
C ILE A 666 26.80 -16.00 -14.48
N PHE A 667 25.93 -15.04 -14.19
CA PHE A 667 25.90 -14.39 -12.89
C PHE A 667 25.54 -15.38 -11.77
N ALA A 668 24.51 -16.23 -11.98
CA ALA A 668 24.15 -17.29 -11.04
C ALA A 668 25.29 -18.28 -10.83
N LEU A 669 25.99 -18.70 -11.89
CA LEU A 669 27.15 -19.57 -11.82
C LEU A 669 28.27 -18.97 -10.98
N PHE A 670 28.59 -17.70 -11.19
CA PHE A 670 29.65 -17.02 -10.45
C PHE A 670 29.31 -16.90 -8.95
N VAL A 671 28.08 -16.49 -8.61
CA VAL A 671 27.64 -16.41 -7.20
C VAL A 671 27.59 -17.79 -6.56
N SER A 672 27.19 -18.82 -7.32
CA SER A 672 27.19 -20.22 -6.85
C SER A 672 28.61 -20.71 -6.55
N CYS A 673 29.58 -20.42 -7.42
CA CYS A 673 31.00 -20.73 -7.17
C CYS A 673 31.49 -20.12 -5.84
N MET A 674 31.06 -18.89 -5.52
CA MET A 674 31.42 -18.24 -4.26
C MET A 674 30.79 -18.90 -3.03
N CYS A 675 29.64 -19.57 -3.18
CA CYS A 675 28.80 -20.02 -2.08
C CYS A 675 28.72 -21.54 -1.91
N HIS A 676 29.22 -22.32 -2.86
CA HIS A 676 28.92 -23.75 -2.97
C HIS A 676 29.38 -24.61 -1.79
N ASP A 677 30.33 -24.13 -0.98
CA ASP A 677 30.90 -24.85 0.18
C ASP A 677 30.74 -24.05 1.50
N LEU A 678 29.78 -23.14 1.57
CA LEU A 678 29.53 -22.32 2.77
C LEU A 678 29.26 -23.18 4.02
N ASP A 679 29.88 -22.87 5.15
CA ASP A 679 29.78 -23.65 6.40
C ASP A 679 30.26 -25.11 6.27
N HIS A 680 31.09 -25.46 5.28
CA HIS A 680 31.66 -26.81 5.15
C HIS A 680 32.50 -27.21 6.38
N ARG A 681 32.30 -28.43 6.89
CA ARG A 681 32.84 -28.89 8.19
C ARG A 681 34.02 -29.85 8.08
N GLY A 682 34.52 -30.07 6.87
CA GLY A 682 35.57 -31.04 6.59
C GLY A 682 35.09 -32.50 6.62
N THR A 683 33.79 -32.72 6.39
CA THR A 683 33.20 -34.07 6.37
C THR A 683 32.19 -34.21 5.24
N ASN A 684 32.16 -35.38 4.62
CA ASN A 684 31.32 -35.64 3.45
C ASN A 684 29.87 -36.07 3.77
N ASN A 685 29.04 -36.14 2.73
CA ASN A 685 27.64 -36.56 2.82
C ASN A 685 27.44 -37.94 3.48
N SER A 686 28.30 -38.92 3.19
CA SER A 686 28.23 -40.26 3.77
C SER A 686 28.44 -40.23 5.30
N PHE A 687 29.40 -39.43 5.76
CA PHE A 687 29.65 -39.25 7.19
C PHE A 687 28.46 -38.60 7.90
N GLN A 688 27.85 -37.57 7.31
CA GLN A 688 26.68 -36.89 7.89
C GLN A 688 25.50 -37.85 8.11
N VAL A 689 25.22 -38.69 7.11
CA VAL A 689 24.15 -39.71 7.20
C VAL A 689 24.50 -40.80 8.20
N ALA A 690 25.73 -41.33 8.18
CA ALA A 690 26.17 -42.40 9.08
C ALA A 690 26.20 -41.95 10.56
N SER A 691 26.59 -40.70 10.81
CA SER A 691 26.64 -40.10 12.14
C SER A 691 25.28 -39.62 12.67
N LYS A 692 24.22 -39.68 11.84
CA LYS A 692 22.87 -39.15 12.16
C LYS A 692 22.92 -37.70 12.63
N SER A 693 23.71 -36.87 11.94
CA SER A 693 23.85 -35.47 12.28
C SER A 693 22.53 -34.70 12.13
N VAL A 694 22.44 -33.52 12.74
CA VAL A 694 21.27 -32.63 12.61
C VAL A 694 21.04 -32.26 11.14
N LEU A 695 22.11 -32.07 10.36
CA LEU A 695 22.03 -31.79 8.92
C LEU A 695 21.43 -32.96 8.16
N ALA A 696 21.83 -34.19 8.49
CA ALA A 696 21.22 -35.38 7.90
C ALA A 696 19.74 -35.49 8.28
N ALA A 697 19.35 -35.21 9.52
CA ALA A 697 17.93 -35.21 9.91
C ALA A 697 17.10 -34.17 9.13
N LEU A 698 17.70 -33.03 8.79
CA LEU A 698 17.02 -31.92 8.10
C LEU A 698 16.89 -32.16 6.58
N TYR A 699 17.89 -32.77 5.94
CA TYR A 699 17.97 -32.85 4.46
C TYR A 699 18.04 -34.27 3.88
N SER A 700 18.12 -35.33 4.70
CA SER A 700 18.35 -36.71 4.22
C SER A 700 17.30 -37.26 3.26
N SER A 701 16.05 -36.78 3.32
CA SER A 701 14.97 -37.25 2.45
C SER A 701 15.18 -36.92 0.97
N GLU A 702 16.04 -35.96 0.64
CA GLU A 702 16.18 -35.44 -0.72
C GLU A 702 17.59 -35.61 -1.33
N GLY A 703 18.52 -36.29 -0.64
CA GLY A 703 19.92 -36.48 -1.09
C GLY A 703 20.77 -35.19 -1.06
N SER A 704 22.09 -35.30 -1.28
CA SER A 704 23.04 -34.16 -1.34
C SER A 704 22.91 -33.20 -0.14
N VAL A 705 23.08 -33.77 1.07
CA VAL A 705 22.78 -33.13 2.36
C VAL A 705 23.58 -31.84 2.56
N MET A 706 24.88 -31.88 2.27
CA MET A 706 25.79 -30.74 2.44
C MET A 706 25.52 -29.66 1.40
N GLU A 707 25.30 -30.03 0.15
CA GLU A 707 25.04 -29.08 -0.95
C GLU A 707 23.74 -28.28 -0.71
N ARG A 708 22.71 -28.93 -0.17
CA ARG A 708 21.48 -28.25 0.29
C ARG A 708 21.74 -27.28 1.43
N HIS A 709 22.60 -27.68 2.37
CA HIS A 709 23.01 -26.81 3.47
C HIS A 709 23.78 -25.58 2.96
N HIS A 710 24.70 -25.75 2.01
CA HIS A 710 25.46 -24.66 1.38
C HIS A 710 24.51 -23.66 0.69
N PHE A 711 23.54 -24.16 -0.07
CA PHE A 711 22.50 -23.31 -0.66
C PHE A 711 21.68 -22.59 0.41
N ALA A 712 21.22 -23.28 1.46
CA ALA A 712 20.46 -22.66 2.55
C ALA A 712 21.25 -21.55 3.26
N GLN A 713 22.56 -21.74 3.46
CA GLN A 713 23.45 -20.70 4.00
C GLN A 713 23.56 -19.49 3.07
N ALA A 714 23.69 -19.71 1.76
CA ALA A 714 23.69 -18.63 0.78
C ALA A 714 22.38 -17.81 0.83
N ILE A 715 21.23 -18.48 0.96
CA ILE A 715 19.92 -17.83 1.11
C ILE A 715 19.82 -17.05 2.43
N ALA A 716 20.33 -17.60 3.54
CA ALA A 716 20.37 -16.89 4.82
C ALA A 716 21.19 -15.58 4.73
N ILE A 717 22.34 -15.62 4.04
CA ILE A 717 23.15 -14.43 3.75
C ILE A 717 22.35 -13.42 2.91
N LEU A 718 21.70 -13.85 1.83
CA LEU A 718 20.91 -12.97 0.97
C LEU A 718 19.72 -12.35 1.69
N ASN A 719 19.11 -13.06 2.64
CA ASN A 719 18.02 -12.56 3.48
C ASN A 719 18.49 -11.64 4.60
N THR A 720 19.80 -11.50 4.81
CA THR A 720 20.35 -10.57 5.79
C THR A 720 20.29 -9.14 5.27
N HIS A 721 19.95 -8.21 6.16
CA HIS A 721 19.82 -6.79 5.82
C HIS A 721 21.09 -6.25 5.13
N GLY A 722 20.90 -5.59 3.99
CA GLY A 722 21.99 -4.98 3.24
C GLY A 722 22.97 -5.97 2.58
N CYS A 723 22.60 -7.25 2.45
CA CYS A 723 23.40 -8.29 1.75
C CYS A 723 22.74 -8.81 0.46
N ASN A 724 21.47 -8.50 0.21
CA ASN A 724 20.76 -8.96 -0.99
C ASN A 724 21.25 -8.25 -2.26
N ILE A 725 22.19 -8.86 -2.99
CA ILE A 725 22.71 -8.34 -4.26
C ILE A 725 21.70 -8.41 -5.42
N PHE A 726 20.56 -9.09 -5.23
CA PHE A 726 19.49 -9.23 -6.23
C PHE A 726 18.28 -8.33 -5.95
N ASP A 727 18.39 -7.38 -5.03
CA ASP A 727 17.28 -6.50 -4.59
C ASP A 727 16.58 -5.74 -5.73
N LYS A 728 17.29 -5.48 -6.84
CA LYS A 728 16.75 -4.78 -8.02
C LYS A 728 16.13 -5.69 -9.08
N PHE A 729 16.07 -7.00 -8.84
CA PHE A 729 15.51 -7.96 -9.78
C PHE A 729 13.98 -7.89 -9.80
N SER A 730 13.38 -8.23 -10.94
CA SER A 730 11.94 -8.51 -10.98
C SER A 730 11.65 -9.77 -10.18
N ARG A 731 10.40 -9.96 -9.69
CA ARG A 731 10.02 -11.18 -8.97
C ARG A 731 10.31 -12.46 -9.78
N LYS A 732 10.19 -12.40 -11.11
CA LYS A 732 10.48 -13.53 -11.99
C LYS A 732 11.98 -13.83 -12.07
N ASP A 733 12.80 -12.79 -12.22
CA ASP A 733 14.26 -12.95 -12.30
C ASP A 733 14.85 -13.35 -10.95
N TYR A 734 14.31 -12.84 -9.84
CA TYR A 734 14.72 -13.24 -8.50
C TYR A 734 14.45 -14.72 -8.28
N GLN A 735 13.24 -15.20 -8.60
CA GLN A 735 12.92 -16.63 -8.52
C GLN A 735 13.84 -17.48 -9.42
N ARG A 736 14.02 -17.06 -10.68
CA ARG A 736 14.93 -17.75 -11.62
C ARG A 736 16.37 -17.80 -11.10
N MET A 737 16.87 -16.71 -10.53
CA MET A 737 18.21 -16.63 -9.93
C MET A 737 18.36 -17.63 -8.78
N LEU A 738 17.38 -17.73 -7.88
CA LEU A 738 17.42 -18.69 -6.78
C LEU A 738 17.35 -20.13 -7.26
N ASP A 739 16.52 -20.42 -8.27
CA ASP A 739 16.43 -21.76 -8.87
C ASP A 739 17.75 -22.14 -9.55
N LEU A 740 18.36 -21.22 -10.30
CA LEU A 740 19.68 -21.43 -10.91
C LEU A 740 20.76 -21.67 -9.84
N MET A 741 20.82 -20.85 -8.79
CA MET A 741 21.79 -21.03 -7.71
C MET A 741 21.61 -22.38 -7.01
N ARG A 742 20.37 -22.78 -6.73
CA ARG A 742 20.06 -24.09 -6.14
C ARG A 742 20.60 -25.20 -7.03
N ASP A 743 20.23 -25.19 -8.30
CA ASP A 743 20.56 -26.29 -9.21
C ASP A 743 22.08 -26.37 -9.47
N ILE A 744 22.77 -25.23 -9.56
CA ILE A 744 24.23 -25.16 -9.73
C ILE A 744 24.97 -25.64 -8.48
N ILE A 745 24.56 -25.19 -7.27
CA ILE A 745 25.20 -25.64 -6.02
C ILE A 745 24.95 -27.14 -5.80
N LEU A 746 23.74 -27.65 -6.09
CA LEU A 746 23.48 -29.09 -5.99
C LEU A 746 24.28 -29.92 -7.02
N ALA A 747 24.69 -29.31 -8.13
CA ALA A 747 25.49 -29.98 -9.15
C ALA A 747 26.97 -30.15 -8.77
N THR A 748 27.44 -29.55 -7.66
CA THR A 748 28.79 -29.82 -7.13
C THR A 748 28.92 -31.20 -6.51
N ASP A 749 27.81 -31.85 -6.15
CA ASP A 749 27.82 -33.25 -5.73
C ASP A 749 28.33 -34.13 -6.88
N LEU A 750 29.50 -34.73 -6.70
CA LEU A 750 30.11 -35.59 -7.71
C LEU A 750 29.23 -36.80 -8.07
N ALA A 751 28.38 -37.29 -7.15
CA ALA A 751 27.41 -38.33 -7.46
C ALA A 751 26.33 -37.82 -8.42
N HIS A 752 25.96 -36.54 -8.37
CA HIS A 752 25.10 -35.91 -9.36
C HIS A 752 25.80 -35.83 -10.72
N HIS A 753 27.04 -35.36 -10.75
CA HIS A 753 27.83 -35.28 -11.99
C HIS A 753 27.89 -36.63 -12.73
N LEU A 754 28.19 -37.72 -12.02
CA LEU A 754 28.26 -39.06 -12.59
C LEU A 754 26.92 -39.55 -13.16
N ARG A 755 25.78 -39.12 -12.60
CA ARG A 755 24.44 -39.45 -13.13
C ARG A 755 24.18 -38.76 -14.47
N ILE A 756 24.57 -37.49 -14.60
CA ILE A 756 24.32 -36.68 -15.81
C ILE A 756 25.41 -36.82 -16.87
N PHE A 757 26.55 -37.44 -16.55
CA PHE A 757 27.73 -37.53 -17.42
C PHE A 757 27.43 -38.07 -18.83
N LYS A 758 26.55 -39.08 -18.95
CA LYS A 758 26.14 -39.63 -20.26
C LYS A 758 25.36 -38.62 -21.10
N ASP A 759 24.61 -37.74 -20.47
CA ASP A 759 23.86 -36.70 -21.17
C ASP A 759 24.76 -35.52 -21.56
N LEU A 760 25.79 -35.22 -20.74
CA LEU A 760 26.88 -34.32 -21.12
C LEU A 760 27.64 -34.81 -22.36
N GLN A 761 27.94 -36.11 -22.43
CA GLN A 761 28.57 -36.73 -23.62
C GLN A 761 27.68 -36.57 -24.85
N LYS A 762 26.39 -36.89 -24.76
CA LYS A 762 25.46 -36.70 -25.89
C LYS A 762 25.38 -35.25 -26.35
N MET A 763 25.40 -34.30 -25.41
CA MET A 763 25.41 -32.87 -25.72
C MET A 763 26.69 -32.47 -26.47
N ALA A 764 27.85 -32.96 -26.03
CA ALA A 764 29.12 -32.71 -26.70
C ALA A 764 29.17 -33.35 -28.10
N ASP A 765 28.75 -34.61 -28.24
CA ASP A 765 28.74 -35.36 -29.50
C ASP A 765 27.78 -34.76 -30.54
N ALA A 766 26.58 -34.33 -30.11
CA ALA A 766 25.57 -33.74 -30.98
C ALA A 766 25.82 -32.25 -31.30
N GLY A 767 26.70 -31.61 -30.54
CA GLY A 767 26.93 -30.17 -30.55
C GLY A 767 25.99 -29.41 -29.59
N TYR A 768 26.53 -28.38 -28.96
CA TYR A 768 25.77 -27.50 -28.07
C TYR A 768 24.73 -26.66 -28.84
N ASP A 769 23.54 -26.51 -28.27
CA ASP A 769 22.44 -25.71 -28.85
C ASP A 769 22.04 -24.60 -27.87
N PRO A 770 22.32 -23.32 -28.17
CA PRO A 770 21.96 -22.18 -27.33
C PRO A 770 20.45 -21.91 -27.20
N ARG A 771 19.60 -22.66 -27.91
CA ARG A 771 18.14 -22.55 -27.78
C ARG A 771 17.57 -23.62 -26.85
N ASN A 772 18.36 -24.63 -26.52
CA ASN A 772 17.92 -25.76 -25.72
C ASN A 772 18.22 -25.51 -24.24
N ARG A 773 17.16 -25.29 -23.45
CA ARG A 773 17.27 -25.09 -22.00
C ARG A 773 17.92 -26.24 -21.25
N ASN A 774 17.77 -27.48 -21.74
CA ASN A 774 18.43 -28.62 -21.12
C ASN A 774 19.95 -28.57 -21.38
N HIS A 775 20.38 -28.11 -22.56
CA HIS A 775 21.81 -27.91 -22.84
C HIS A 775 22.39 -26.81 -21.96
N HIS A 776 21.66 -25.73 -21.70
CA HIS A 776 22.09 -24.69 -20.75
C HIS A 776 22.31 -25.27 -19.35
N SER A 777 21.34 -26.02 -18.83
CA SER A 777 21.44 -26.64 -17.49
C SER A 777 22.62 -27.62 -17.41
N LEU A 778 22.76 -28.49 -18.41
CA LEU A 778 23.88 -29.44 -18.51
C LEU A 778 25.24 -28.72 -18.58
N LEU A 779 25.32 -27.66 -19.39
CA LEU A 779 26.53 -26.85 -19.51
C LEU A 779 26.89 -26.16 -18.19
N LEU A 780 25.91 -25.58 -17.48
CA LEU A 780 26.12 -24.97 -16.17
C LEU A 780 26.67 -25.99 -15.15
N CYS A 781 26.12 -27.21 -15.11
CA CYS A 781 26.63 -28.28 -14.26
C CYS A 781 28.08 -28.64 -14.63
N LEU A 782 28.39 -28.80 -15.93
CA LEU A 782 29.75 -29.09 -16.38
C LEU A 782 30.74 -27.98 -16.02
N LEU A 783 30.35 -26.72 -16.21
CA LEU A 783 31.18 -25.56 -15.85
C LEU A 783 31.43 -25.53 -14.34
N MET A 784 30.39 -25.74 -13.52
CA MET A 784 30.53 -25.78 -12.06
C MET A 784 31.49 -26.89 -11.61
N THR A 785 31.31 -28.13 -12.09
CA THR A 785 32.25 -29.23 -11.79
C THR A 785 33.67 -28.91 -12.28
N SER A 786 33.81 -28.27 -13.44
CA SER A 786 35.12 -27.86 -13.98
C SER A 786 35.81 -26.79 -13.12
N CYS A 787 35.02 -25.87 -12.53
CA CYS A 787 35.52 -24.86 -11.59
C CYS A 787 35.94 -25.48 -10.26
N ASP A 788 35.12 -26.36 -9.71
CA ASP A 788 35.38 -27.03 -8.44
C ASP A 788 36.68 -27.87 -8.50
N LEU A 789 36.89 -28.59 -9.59
CA LEU A 789 38.09 -29.41 -9.81
C LEU A 789 39.28 -28.64 -10.43
N SER A 790 39.19 -27.31 -10.55
CA SER A 790 40.14 -26.49 -11.33
C SER A 790 41.58 -26.51 -10.83
N ASP A 791 41.79 -26.90 -9.58
CA ASP A 791 43.11 -27.11 -8.99
C ASP A 791 43.94 -28.19 -9.73
N GLN A 792 43.28 -29.12 -10.44
CA GLN A 792 43.94 -30.14 -11.28
C GLN A 792 44.58 -29.56 -12.54
N THR A 793 44.12 -28.39 -12.99
CA THR A 793 44.63 -27.71 -14.20
C THR A 793 45.80 -26.76 -13.90
N LYS A 794 46.28 -26.70 -12.65
CA LYS A 794 47.38 -25.81 -12.26
C LYS A 794 48.73 -26.51 -12.42
N GLY A 795 49.82 -25.77 -12.27
CA GLY A 795 51.16 -26.34 -12.37
C GLY A 795 51.42 -27.40 -11.28
N TRP A 796 52.27 -28.38 -11.58
CA TRP A 796 52.60 -29.52 -10.70
C TRP A 796 52.85 -29.15 -9.23
N LYS A 797 53.65 -28.10 -8.97
CA LYS A 797 53.96 -27.64 -7.61
C LYS A 797 52.69 -27.25 -6.84
N THR A 798 51.75 -26.60 -7.52
CA THR A 798 50.47 -26.16 -6.96
C THR A 798 49.56 -27.34 -6.71
N THR A 799 49.31 -28.17 -7.74
CA THR A 799 48.44 -29.35 -7.64
C THR A 799 48.92 -30.33 -6.57
N ARG A 800 50.24 -30.51 -6.40
CA ARG A 800 50.81 -31.33 -5.33
C ARG A 800 50.46 -30.79 -3.94
N LYS A 801 50.66 -29.50 -3.70
CA LYS A 801 50.34 -28.86 -2.42
C LYS A 801 48.84 -28.91 -2.12
N ILE A 802 48.01 -28.81 -3.15
CA ILE A 802 46.55 -28.94 -2.98
C ILE A 802 46.17 -30.37 -2.63
N ALA A 803 46.76 -31.37 -3.28
CA ALA A 803 46.53 -32.78 -2.93
C ALA A 803 46.86 -33.04 -1.45
N GLU A 804 47.96 -32.48 -0.94
CA GLU A 804 48.32 -32.55 0.48
C GLU A 804 47.19 -32.03 1.40
N LEU A 805 46.62 -30.86 1.09
CA LEU A 805 45.50 -30.28 1.85
C LEU A 805 44.24 -31.17 1.79
N ILE A 806 43.90 -31.70 0.62
CA ILE A 806 42.75 -32.60 0.42
C ILE A 806 42.91 -33.86 1.29
N TYR A 807 44.06 -34.54 1.21
CA TYR A 807 44.29 -35.76 1.99
C TYR A 807 44.40 -35.48 3.49
N LYS A 808 44.97 -34.35 3.90
CA LYS A 808 44.95 -33.93 5.31
C LYS A 808 43.52 -33.81 5.85
N GLU A 809 42.60 -33.29 5.04
CA GLU A 809 41.19 -33.24 5.40
C GLU A 809 40.54 -34.63 5.45
N PHE A 810 40.74 -35.46 4.43
CA PHE A 810 40.23 -36.84 4.40
C PHE A 810 40.73 -37.68 5.58
N PHE A 811 41.99 -37.54 5.95
CA PHE A 811 42.56 -38.22 7.10
C PHE A 811 42.04 -37.68 8.43
N SER A 812 41.68 -36.39 8.50
CA SER A 812 41.02 -35.83 9.68
C SER A 812 39.61 -36.43 9.85
N GLN A 813 38.86 -36.58 8.76
CA GLN A 813 37.57 -37.30 8.79
C GLN A 813 37.75 -38.77 9.16
N GLY A 814 38.71 -39.47 8.55
CA GLY A 814 38.95 -40.89 8.83
C GLY A 814 39.33 -41.16 10.29
N ASP A 815 40.11 -40.27 10.91
CA ASP A 815 40.42 -40.36 12.34
C ASP A 815 39.18 -40.18 13.22
N LEU A 816 38.27 -39.27 12.85
CA LEU A 816 36.98 -39.09 13.54
C LEU A 816 36.12 -40.35 13.40
N GLU A 817 36.04 -40.95 12.21
CA GLU A 817 35.33 -42.21 11.99
C GLU A 817 35.90 -43.34 12.86
N LYS A 818 37.24 -43.47 12.94
CA LYS A 818 37.91 -44.42 13.83
C LYS A 818 37.57 -44.17 15.30
N ALA A 819 37.60 -42.91 15.74
CA ALA A 819 37.27 -42.53 17.12
C ALA A 819 35.80 -42.85 17.49
N MET A 820 34.90 -42.80 16.50
CA MET A 820 33.49 -43.22 16.65
C MET A 820 33.30 -44.74 16.60
N GLY A 821 34.35 -45.53 16.41
CA GLY A 821 34.30 -46.98 16.31
C GLY A 821 33.99 -47.53 14.90
N ASN A 822 33.97 -46.67 13.88
CA ASN A 822 33.78 -47.06 12.49
C ASN A 822 35.12 -47.35 11.81
N ARG A 823 35.09 -48.13 10.73
CA ARG A 823 36.26 -48.38 9.89
C ARG A 823 36.21 -47.45 8.68
N PRO A 824 37.13 -46.46 8.55
CA PRO A 824 37.13 -45.57 7.40
C PRO A 824 37.52 -46.32 6.13
N SER A 825 37.15 -45.72 4.99
CA SER A 825 37.61 -46.18 3.68
C SER A 825 39.14 -46.05 3.54
N GLU A 826 39.74 -46.83 2.64
CA GLU A 826 41.20 -46.84 2.44
C GLU A 826 41.78 -45.46 2.09
N MET A 827 41.04 -44.66 1.33
CA MET A 827 41.43 -43.28 0.97
C MET A 827 41.41 -42.29 2.14
N MET A 828 40.70 -42.61 3.23
CA MET A 828 40.59 -41.78 4.45
C MET A 828 41.43 -42.34 5.59
N ASP A 829 42.01 -43.52 5.42
CA ASP A 829 42.86 -44.16 6.42
C ASP A 829 44.33 -43.76 6.20
N ARG A 830 44.84 -42.83 7.01
CA ARG A 830 46.23 -42.33 6.90
C ARG A 830 47.31 -43.42 6.95
N GLU A 831 47.02 -44.59 7.51
CA GLU A 831 47.96 -45.70 7.59
C GLU A 831 47.96 -46.60 6.35
N LYS A 832 46.91 -46.52 5.51
CA LYS A 832 46.70 -47.39 4.35
C LYS A 832 46.61 -46.65 3.03
N ALA A 833 46.38 -45.34 3.06
CA ALA A 833 46.17 -44.55 1.86
C ALA A 833 47.44 -44.45 1.02
N TYR A 834 47.38 -45.00 -0.20
CA TYR A 834 48.42 -44.84 -1.20
C TYR A 834 48.11 -43.68 -2.14
N ILE A 835 48.49 -42.47 -1.71
CA ILE A 835 48.15 -41.19 -2.35
C ILE A 835 48.41 -41.14 -3.86
N PRO A 836 49.56 -41.60 -4.40
CA PRO A 836 49.83 -41.51 -5.83
C PRO A 836 48.82 -42.29 -6.70
N GLU A 837 48.49 -43.54 -6.35
CA GLU A 837 47.49 -44.32 -7.10
C GLU A 837 46.08 -43.77 -6.93
N LEU A 838 45.73 -43.33 -5.72
CA LEU A 838 44.43 -42.70 -5.48
C LEU A 838 44.25 -41.44 -6.35
N GLN A 839 45.29 -40.59 -6.48
CA GLN A 839 45.25 -39.42 -7.36
C GLN A 839 45.21 -39.80 -8.84
N ILE A 840 46.01 -40.77 -9.29
CA ILE A 840 45.97 -41.24 -10.68
C ILE A 840 44.56 -41.74 -11.02
N SER A 841 43.98 -42.58 -10.15
CA SER A 841 42.63 -43.11 -10.32
C SER A 841 41.58 -42.01 -10.37
N PHE A 842 41.65 -41.03 -9.45
CA PHE A 842 40.76 -39.87 -9.45
C PHE A 842 40.87 -39.06 -10.74
N MET A 843 42.09 -38.78 -11.20
CA MET A 843 42.31 -38.02 -12.43
C MET A 843 41.77 -38.77 -13.66
N GLU A 844 42.01 -40.07 -13.77
CA GLU A 844 41.59 -40.87 -14.93
C GLU A 844 40.07 -41.06 -15.00
N HIS A 845 39.41 -41.27 -13.87
CA HIS A 845 37.98 -41.58 -13.84
C HIS A 845 37.08 -40.37 -13.67
N ILE A 846 37.59 -39.25 -13.13
CA ILE A 846 36.80 -38.05 -12.84
C ILE A 846 37.34 -36.82 -13.58
N ALA A 847 38.55 -36.34 -13.23
CA ALA A 847 39.01 -35.03 -13.68
C ALA A 847 39.28 -34.96 -15.20
N MET A 848 40.01 -35.93 -15.75
CA MET A 848 40.32 -35.96 -17.19
C MET A 848 39.06 -36.06 -18.07
N PRO A 849 38.08 -36.94 -17.77
CA PRO A 849 36.80 -36.96 -18.49
C PRO A 849 36.06 -35.61 -18.49
N VAL A 850 36.06 -34.88 -17.37
CA VAL A 850 35.45 -33.54 -17.26
C VAL A 850 36.13 -32.55 -18.21
N TYR A 851 37.46 -32.42 -18.14
CA TYR A 851 38.19 -31.47 -19.00
C TYR A 851 38.24 -31.89 -20.46
N LYS A 852 38.11 -33.19 -20.75
CA LYS A 852 37.93 -33.69 -22.11
C LYS A 852 36.60 -33.23 -22.70
N LEU A 853 35.50 -33.39 -21.96
CA LEU A 853 34.20 -32.86 -22.37
C LEU A 853 34.24 -31.34 -22.52
N LEU A 854 34.89 -30.64 -21.60
CA LEU A 854 35.03 -29.19 -21.67
C LEU A 854 35.78 -28.78 -22.95
N GLN A 855 36.85 -29.50 -23.33
CA GLN A 855 37.59 -29.28 -24.57
C GLN A 855 36.75 -29.61 -25.83
N GLU A 856 35.96 -30.67 -25.80
CA GLU A 856 35.08 -31.05 -26.92
C GLU A 856 34.02 -29.98 -27.19
N VAL A 857 33.46 -29.38 -26.13
CA VAL A 857 32.51 -28.25 -26.25
C VAL A 857 33.25 -26.95 -26.58
N PHE A 858 34.40 -26.69 -25.95
CA PHE A 858 35.18 -25.47 -26.09
C PHE A 858 36.63 -25.77 -26.51
N PRO A 859 36.97 -25.70 -27.81
CA PRO A 859 38.34 -25.98 -28.26
C PRO A 859 39.42 -25.11 -27.58
N LYS A 860 39.06 -23.90 -27.15
CA LYS A 860 39.96 -22.98 -26.40
C LYS A 860 40.38 -23.51 -25.02
N SER A 861 39.70 -24.50 -24.45
CA SER A 861 40.09 -25.15 -23.18
C SER A 861 41.04 -26.34 -23.36
N THR A 862 41.59 -26.58 -24.55
CA THR A 862 42.57 -27.65 -24.81
C THR A 862 43.75 -27.63 -23.84
N GLU A 863 44.26 -26.43 -23.51
CA GLU A 863 45.36 -26.26 -22.55
C GLU A 863 45.04 -26.88 -21.17
N LEU A 864 43.78 -26.79 -20.73
CA LEU A 864 43.35 -27.32 -19.44
C LEU A 864 43.46 -28.85 -19.40
N TYR A 865 42.96 -29.53 -20.44
CA TYR A 865 43.04 -30.98 -20.55
C TYR A 865 44.50 -31.45 -20.64
N GLU A 866 45.31 -30.81 -21.48
CA GLU A 866 46.73 -31.15 -21.63
C GLU A 866 47.50 -30.99 -20.32
N ARG A 867 47.17 -29.95 -19.53
CA ARG A 867 47.80 -29.73 -18.22
C ARG A 867 47.42 -30.81 -17.22
N VAL A 868 46.16 -31.24 -17.17
CA VAL A 868 45.71 -32.34 -16.30
C VAL A 868 46.40 -33.64 -16.72
N ALA A 869 46.47 -33.93 -18.02
CA ALA A 869 47.20 -35.10 -18.54
C ALA A 869 48.69 -35.07 -18.17
N ALA A 870 49.34 -33.90 -18.26
CA ALA A 870 50.73 -33.73 -17.83
C ALA A 870 50.91 -33.95 -16.33
N ASN A 871 49.99 -33.48 -15.48
CA ASN A 871 50.01 -33.72 -14.05
C ASN A 871 49.80 -35.20 -13.69
N ARG A 872 48.94 -35.92 -14.42
CA ARG A 872 48.75 -37.37 -14.27
C ARG A 872 50.06 -38.13 -14.53
N GLU A 873 50.82 -37.71 -15.54
CA GLU A 873 52.13 -38.29 -15.84
C GLU A 873 53.15 -38.04 -14.70
N GLN A 874 53.13 -36.86 -14.07
CA GLN A 874 53.96 -36.59 -12.90
C GLN A 874 53.57 -37.49 -11.72
N TRP A 875 52.28 -37.67 -11.44
CA TRP A 875 51.82 -38.61 -10.41
C TRP A 875 52.24 -40.05 -10.70
N THR A 876 52.25 -40.47 -11.97
CA THR A 876 52.75 -41.79 -12.39
C THR A 876 54.23 -41.97 -12.08
N ARG A 877 55.05 -40.92 -12.32
CA ARG A 877 56.47 -40.92 -11.95
C ARG A 877 56.68 -41.00 -10.45
N VAL A 878 55.85 -40.29 -9.67
CA VAL A 878 55.86 -40.37 -8.20
C VAL A 878 55.52 -41.80 -7.77
N SER A 879 54.44 -42.39 -8.27
CA SER A 879 54.05 -43.77 -7.94
C SER A 879 55.17 -44.78 -8.20
N HIS A 880 55.81 -44.71 -9.38
CA HIS A 880 56.92 -45.61 -9.72
C HIS A 880 58.12 -45.48 -8.77
N LYS A 881 58.44 -44.26 -8.30
CA LYS A 881 59.49 -44.05 -7.30
C LYS A 881 59.14 -44.68 -5.94
N PHE A 882 57.88 -44.59 -5.52
CA PHE A 882 57.38 -45.22 -4.30
C PHE A 882 57.49 -46.75 -4.37
N THR A 883 57.10 -47.36 -5.50
CA THR A 883 57.19 -48.81 -5.71
C THR A 883 58.64 -49.31 -5.71
N ILE A 884 59.58 -48.60 -6.34
CA ILE A 884 60.99 -49.01 -6.41
C ILE A 884 61.69 -48.95 -5.04
N ARG A 885 61.38 -47.96 -4.21
CA ARG A 885 62.06 -47.76 -2.91
C ARG A 885 61.50 -48.63 -1.78
N GLY A 886 60.44 -49.41 -2.02
CA GLY A 886 59.87 -50.35 -1.04
C GLY A 886 59.37 -49.67 0.23
N LEU A 887 58.93 -48.42 0.13
CA LEU A 887 58.54 -47.61 1.29
C LEU A 887 57.12 -47.96 1.76
N PRO A 888 56.88 -48.00 3.08
CA PRO A 888 55.56 -48.26 3.63
C PRO A 888 54.58 -47.11 3.32
N SER A 889 53.29 -47.43 3.14
CA SER A 889 52.20 -46.49 2.86
C SER A 889 52.03 -45.38 3.91
N ASN A 890 52.63 -45.58 5.08
CA ASN A 890 52.39 -44.84 6.32
C ASN A 890 52.99 -43.41 6.30
N ASN A 891 53.88 -43.09 5.35
CA ASN A 891 54.61 -41.80 5.26
C ASN A 891 54.44 -41.12 3.88
N SER A 892 53.32 -41.35 3.18
CA SER A 892 53.11 -40.84 1.82
C SER A 892 53.02 -39.30 1.72
N LEU A 893 52.58 -38.63 2.80
CA LEU A 893 52.54 -37.17 2.90
C LEU A 893 53.94 -36.55 3.09
N ASP A 894 54.77 -37.07 4.00
CA ASP A 894 56.11 -36.53 4.32
C ASP A 894 57.05 -36.52 3.10
N PHE A 895 56.87 -37.46 2.17
CA PHE A 895 57.66 -37.51 0.93
C PHE A 895 57.26 -36.44 -0.10
N LEU A 896 56.06 -35.84 0.02
CA LEU A 896 55.70 -34.66 -0.79
C LEU A 896 56.52 -33.43 -0.36
N ASP A 897 56.99 -33.38 0.89
CA ASP A 897 57.73 -32.26 1.47
C ASP A 897 59.25 -32.32 1.22
N GLU A 898 59.90 -33.47 1.45
CA GLU A 898 61.38 -33.52 1.54
C GLU A 898 62.17 -33.57 0.20
N GLU A 899 61.67 -34.20 -0.88
CA GLU A 899 62.53 -34.45 -2.06
C GLU A 899 62.60 -33.28 -3.07
N TYR A 900 61.74 -32.25 -2.99
CA TYR A 900 61.84 -31.08 -3.88
C TYR A 900 62.96 -30.13 -3.48
N GLU A 901 63.22 -29.97 -2.17
CA GLU A 901 64.35 -29.17 -1.69
C GLU A 901 65.68 -29.82 -2.06
N LEU A 902 65.78 -31.16 -1.96
CA LEU A 902 66.95 -31.93 -2.40
C LEU A 902 67.18 -31.88 -3.92
N LEU A 903 66.12 -31.89 -4.72
CA LEU A 903 66.23 -31.79 -6.19
C LEU A 903 66.59 -30.37 -6.67
N GLN A 904 66.13 -29.32 -6.00
CA GLN A 904 66.62 -27.96 -6.27
C GLN A 904 68.08 -27.79 -5.86
N ALA A 905 68.50 -28.38 -4.73
CA ALA A 905 69.90 -28.34 -4.30
C ALA A 905 70.83 -29.07 -5.29
N GLN A 906 70.39 -30.20 -5.86
CA GLN A 906 71.15 -30.95 -6.86
C GLN A 906 71.13 -30.32 -8.26
N ALA A 907 70.02 -29.68 -8.66
CA ALA A 907 69.94 -28.94 -9.93
C ALA A 907 70.76 -27.62 -9.88
N ALA A 908 70.80 -26.94 -8.74
CA ALA A 908 71.60 -25.73 -8.55
C ALA A 908 73.12 -26.00 -8.48
N GLN A 909 73.54 -27.23 -8.16
CA GLN A 909 74.96 -27.64 -8.19
C GLN A 909 75.41 -28.18 -9.56
N GLY A 910 74.49 -28.33 -10.53
CA GLY A 910 74.78 -28.87 -11.87
C GLY A 910 75.11 -27.85 -12.96
N GLU A 911 75.01 -26.55 -12.67
CA GLU A 911 75.24 -25.47 -13.64
C GLU A 911 76.56 -24.72 -13.40
N ASP A 912 77.70 -25.42 -13.36
CA ASP A 912 79.00 -24.75 -13.54
C ASP A 912 80.08 -25.58 -14.25
N VAL A 913 79.68 -26.46 -15.18
CA VAL A 913 80.63 -27.12 -16.09
C VAL A 913 80.12 -27.13 -17.54
N ARG A 914 80.11 -25.95 -18.18
CA ARG A 914 80.22 -25.84 -19.65
C ARG A 914 81.02 -24.60 -20.06
N LYS A 915 82.32 -24.62 -19.79
CA LYS A 915 83.34 -23.92 -20.57
C LYS A 915 84.59 -24.80 -20.71
N MET A 916 84.69 -25.54 -21.80
CA MET A 916 85.81 -25.43 -22.75
C MET A 916 85.74 -26.51 -23.83
N ASN A 917 86.07 -26.07 -25.04
CA ASN A 917 86.18 -26.82 -26.27
C ASN A 917 87.20 -27.97 -26.19
N GLY A 918 86.92 -29.04 -26.96
CA GLY A 918 87.76 -29.45 -28.08
C GLY A 918 89.09 -30.18 -27.79
N CYS A 919 89.29 -31.23 -28.59
CA CYS A 919 90.54 -31.93 -28.90
C CYS A 919 91.05 -32.99 -27.91
N LEU A 920 90.89 -34.23 -28.38
CA LEU A 920 91.88 -35.33 -28.35
C LEU A 920 93.21 -35.01 -27.67
N GLU A 921 93.55 -35.76 -26.62
CA GLU A 921 94.94 -36.16 -26.36
C GLU A 921 95.05 -37.60 -25.84
N PRO A 922 96.13 -38.33 -26.17
CA PRO A 922 96.49 -39.59 -25.56
C PRO A 922 97.50 -39.44 -24.41
N ARG A 923 97.33 -40.26 -23.36
CA ARG A 923 98.33 -40.85 -22.43
C ARG A 923 99.56 -40.02 -21.98
N ALA A 924 99.66 -39.76 -20.66
CA ALA A 924 100.82 -40.00 -19.76
C ALA A 924 100.40 -39.68 -18.30
N SER A 925 100.38 -40.62 -17.35
CA SER A 925 101.38 -40.95 -16.31
C SER A 925 101.60 -39.92 -15.17
N LEU A 926 101.17 -40.34 -13.96
CA LEU A 926 101.85 -40.35 -12.65
C LEU A 926 102.42 -39.07 -11.98
N GLU A 927 102.40 -39.15 -10.64
CA GLU A 927 102.99 -38.29 -9.58
C GLU A 927 102.07 -37.19 -9.02
N ASP A 928 101.52 -37.36 -7.81
CA ASP A 928 102.12 -37.14 -6.47
C ASP A 928 102.49 -35.68 -6.22
N THR A 929 101.73 -34.99 -5.35
CA THR A 929 102.19 -34.43 -4.05
C THR A 929 101.25 -33.33 -3.54
N ASP A 930 100.88 -33.51 -2.28
CA ASP A 930 100.87 -32.55 -1.16
C ASP A 930 100.42 -31.10 -1.35
N GLY A 931 99.70 -30.65 -0.31
CA GLY A 931 100.05 -29.36 0.31
C GLY A 931 98.88 -28.42 0.52
N GLU A 932 98.27 -28.54 1.70
CA GLU A 932 97.95 -27.45 2.63
C GLU A 932 97.57 -26.05 2.10
N GLY A 933 96.46 -25.55 2.63
CA GLY A 933 96.50 -24.24 3.30
C GLY A 933 95.49 -23.20 2.83
N ASN A 934 94.41 -23.08 3.61
CA ASN A 934 93.74 -21.84 4.02
C ASN A 934 93.60 -20.69 3.00
N GLN A 935 92.37 -20.47 2.51
CA GLN A 935 91.48 -19.45 3.08
C GLN A 935 90.02 -19.73 2.71
#